data_AF-A0A7S0YYT2-F1
#
_entry.id   AF-A0A7S0YYT2-F1
#
_cell.length_a   1.000
_cell.length_b   1.000
_cell.length_c   1.000
_cell.angle_alpha   90.00
_cell.angle_beta   90.00
_cell.angle_gamma   90.00
#
_symmetry.space_group_name_H-M   'P 1'
#
loop_
_entity.id
_entity.type
_entity.pdbx_description
1 polymer ?
#
loop_
_entity_poly.entity_id
_entity_poly.type
_entity_poly.pdbx_seq_one_letter_code
_entity_poly.pdbx_strand_id
1 'polypeptide(L)'
;AATADGTCVSCPELATSPAGSPAYSSCYCIDGYSWYQSNTVCVECASGTWCTGGVLESCPANSDSPALSFSADNCTCNAGYTGANGGTCTVCAAGTYKGASGSAACTACAAGQYSALQCDGTTTSDVVQCLDCRSVCGANQRLGPACTGAETEDRPCLDCLRCQAGNYTVGTCDGTGTENTVTCVGCRTDCGAGNYISGQCTGATFSDTTVCAPCAETCGEGKYRASSCDGRSRSDVTRCVDCSASCDESFYIAGTCDGTGASNNYSCVACGTCGDGFFQSGFCDGTGREDTNNCTMCASCSADEFTLGACSGGSKEDTQVCVDCRVCSPGEFMSRPCEGVATSLDLTCNPCKTSCAAGEYLLGVCDGTSTSDTTRCVPCTSSCPAGQYMQGSCTSGTDTLDGVTCTPCTSECAIGQYLVGTETCNGTLTLSSDTVSCAACQACPVGSYRLEACNGSTSEDTTLCAPCKSACQEGQYLSGVCDPASPFDTVVCSDCLTSCPPGQYLGGEACTGMGTSDTVACTACPAGTASRRSGTGVESCGACPERAFAGAGSPDCAVITSCWPLDGVAHQYQSGPFGTVNESSGLSFGSEAVQGRNRQIGLFAGGAGDYATVAKGSCAGLPVSQLTASVWVRVDDDERASAGFVGCFRNDPASGGGLGWYLGTASTRKSFAFVLRGEGSASAEQLTDTQAQYTVGTWYHVVGTYDGARMILAVDGAVLRTSAAQTGPIRYPGSGVRFTIGAWVDGDETHPFRGALDDVTVWGAALNAAGGAIMHATH
;
A
#
# COMPACT_ATOMS: atom_id res chain seq x y z
N ALA A 1 -21.41 -2.75 -48.01
CA ALA A 1 -22.72 -3.44 -48.12
C ALA A 1 -23.81 -2.66 -47.37
N ALA A 2 -25.08 -2.79 -47.75
CA ALA A 2 -26.19 -2.17 -47.03
C ALA A 2 -26.58 -2.93 -45.74
N THR A 3 -27.26 -2.25 -44.82
CA THR A 3 -28.02 -2.82 -43.70
C THR A 3 -29.49 -3.00 -44.09
N ALA A 4 -30.27 -3.70 -43.25
CA ALA A 4 -31.71 -3.92 -43.49
C ALA A 4 -32.52 -2.61 -43.61
N ASP A 5 -32.06 -1.51 -43.00
CA ASP A 5 -32.67 -0.18 -43.06
C ASP A 5 -32.09 0.71 -44.18
N GLY A 6 -31.28 0.14 -45.08
CA GLY A 6 -30.79 0.82 -46.29
C GLY A 6 -29.55 1.70 -46.13
N THR A 7 -28.86 1.67 -44.98
CA THR A 7 -27.61 2.43 -44.77
C THR A 7 -26.38 1.62 -45.22
N CYS A 8 -25.43 2.26 -45.90
CA CYS A 8 -24.19 1.61 -46.36
C CYS A 8 -23.13 1.52 -45.24
N VAL A 9 -22.58 0.33 -45.06
CA VAL A 9 -21.49 0.01 -44.11
C VAL A 9 -20.29 -0.57 -44.88
N SER A 10 -19.07 -0.19 -44.47
CA SER A 10 -17.81 -0.69 -45.03
C SER A 10 -17.50 -2.12 -44.57
N CYS A 11 -16.85 -2.91 -45.41
CA CYS A 11 -16.32 -4.23 -45.03
C CYS A 11 -15.14 -4.10 -44.03
N PRO A 12 -14.74 -5.21 -43.35
CA PRO A 12 -13.49 -5.27 -42.59
C PRO A 12 -12.26 -4.88 -43.41
N GLU A 13 -11.18 -4.55 -42.72
CA GLU A 13 -9.88 -4.32 -43.36
C GLU A 13 -9.43 -5.59 -44.11
N LEU A 14 -8.86 -5.42 -45.30
CA LEU A 14 -8.53 -6.50 -46.25
C LEU A 14 -9.72 -7.36 -46.72
N ALA A 15 -10.96 -6.88 -46.53
CA ALA A 15 -12.17 -7.48 -47.10
C ALA A 15 -12.91 -6.52 -48.05
N THR A 16 -13.62 -7.07 -49.02
CA THR A 16 -14.39 -6.33 -50.03
C THR A 16 -15.76 -6.98 -50.28
N SER A 17 -16.67 -6.26 -50.93
CA SER A 17 -17.99 -6.77 -51.34
C SER A 17 -18.37 -6.25 -52.72
N PRO A 18 -19.14 -6.99 -53.54
CA PRO A 18 -19.65 -6.49 -54.82
C PRO A 18 -20.45 -5.18 -54.69
N ALA A 19 -20.44 -4.37 -55.74
CA ALA A 19 -21.20 -3.12 -55.77
C ALA A 19 -22.72 -3.39 -55.64
N GLY A 20 -23.40 -2.65 -54.75
CA GLY A 20 -24.84 -2.83 -54.49
C GLY A 20 -25.20 -3.98 -53.54
N SER A 21 -24.23 -4.65 -52.90
CA SER A 21 -24.49 -5.76 -51.97
C SER A 21 -25.47 -5.40 -50.83
N PRO A 22 -26.54 -6.19 -50.61
CA PRO A 22 -27.65 -5.82 -49.73
C PRO A 22 -27.44 -6.13 -48.23
N ALA A 23 -26.35 -6.82 -47.85
CA ALA A 23 -26.09 -7.23 -46.47
C ALA A 23 -24.58 -7.31 -46.17
N TYR A 24 -24.15 -6.97 -44.95
CA TYR A 24 -22.75 -7.04 -44.50
C TYR A 24 -22.10 -8.42 -44.68
N SER A 25 -22.89 -9.50 -44.62
CA SER A 25 -22.48 -10.88 -44.95
C SER A 25 -22.03 -11.09 -46.41
N SER A 26 -22.09 -10.06 -47.25
CA SER A 26 -21.55 -10.09 -48.62
C SER A 26 -20.06 -9.71 -48.70
N CYS A 27 -19.42 -9.40 -47.56
CA CYS A 27 -17.99 -9.15 -47.49
C CYS A 27 -17.19 -10.45 -47.53
N TYR A 28 -16.08 -10.48 -48.29
CA TYR A 28 -15.13 -11.59 -48.37
C TYR A 28 -13.69 -11.05 -48.40
N CYS A 29 -12.71 -11.82 -47.91
CA CYS A 29 -11.30 -11.37 -47.89
C CYS A 29 -10.74 -11.25 -49.31
N ILE A 30 -9.84 -10.28 -49.50
CA ILE A 30 -9.05 -10.19 -50.74
C ILE A 30 -8.10 -11.39 -50.87
N ASP A 31 -7.68 -11.67 -52.10
CA ASP A 31 -6.85 -12.82 -52.43
C ASP A 31 -5.50 -12.79 -51.69
N GLY A 32 -5.03 -13.97 -51.26
CA GLY A 32 -3.87 -14.14 -50.36
C GLY A 32 -4.21 -14.11 -48.87
N TYR A 33 -5.46 -13.73 -48.51
CA TYR A 33 -5.95 -13.68 -47.14
C TYR A 33 -7.17 -14.61 -46.93
N SER A 34 -7.26 -15.22 -45.75
CA SER A 34 -8.36 -16.08 -45.32
C SER A 34 -9.06 -15.54 -44.07
N TRP A 35 -10.31 -15.97 -43.85
CA TRP A 35 -11.05 -15.59 -42.64
C TRP A 35 -10.48 -16.24 -41.38
N TYR A 36 -10.29 -15.44 -40.34
CA TYR A 36 -9.86 -15.89 -39.01
C TYR A 36 -10.87 -15.44 -37.95
N GLN A 37 -11.02 -16.26 -36.89
CA GLN A 37 -11.87 -16.03 -35.71
C GLN A 37 -13.22 -15.33 -35.98
N SER A 38 -14.25 -16.14 -36.30
CA SER A 38 -15.65 -15.68 -36.43
C SER A 38 -15.95 -14.76 -37.63
N ASN A 39 -15.14 -14.83 -38.68
CA ASN A 39 -15.30 -14.07 -39.94
C ASN A 39 -15.33 -12.53 -39.76
N THR A 40 -14.56 -12.01 -38.80
CA THR A 40 -14.43 -10.56 -38.56
C THR A 40 -13.10 -9.96 -39.00
N VAL A 41 -12.06 -10.78 -39.20
CA VAL A 41 -10.71 -10.36 -39.60
C VAL A 41 -10.14 -11.29 -40.68
N CYS A 42 -9.46 -10.72 -41.67
CA CYS A 42 -8.73 -11.43 -42.72
C CYS A 42 -7.24 -11.52 -42.36
N VAL A 43 -6.64 -12.72 -42.48
CA VAL A 43 -5.21 -12.98 -42.17
C VAL A 43 -4.50 -13.62 -43.35
N GLU A 44 -3.20 -13.38 -43.49
CA GLU A 44 -2.40 -13.93 -44.59
C GLU A 44 -2.30 -15.46 -44.51
N CYS A 45 -2.19 -16.08 -45.68
CA CYS A 45 -2.11 -17.54 -45.77
C CYS A 45 -0.66 -18.03 -45.72
N ALA A 46 -0.41 -19.10 -44.97
CA ALA A 46 0.92 -19.56 -44.61
C ALA A 46 1.61 -20.37 -45.73
N SER A 47 2.92 -20.62 -45.58
CA SER A 47 3.66 -21.48 -46.52
C SER A 47 3.09 -22.90 -46.57
N GLY A 48 3.07 -23.50 -47.76
CA GLY A 48 2.42 -24.79 -48.04
C GLY A 48 0.89 -24.69 -48.23
N THR A 49 0.33 -23.48 -48.22
CA THR A 49 -1.10 -23.20 -48.46
C THR A 49 -1.31 -22.03 -49.43
N TRP A 50 -2.55 -21.81 -49.88
CA TRP A 50 -2.95 -20.69 -50.73
C TRP A 50 -4.41 -20.31 -50.51
N CYS A 51 -4.78 -19.06 -50.82
CA CYS A 51 -6.12 -18.52 -50.55
C CYS A 51 -6.70 -17.59 -51.62
N THR A 52 -7.94 -17.84 -52.00
CA THR A 52 -8.74 -16.96 -52.89
C THR A 52 -10.06 -16.63 -52.21
N GLY A 53 -10.48 -15.36 -52.23
CA GLY A 53 -11.78 -14.92 -51.71
C GLY A 53 -12.07 -15.24 -50.23
N GLY A 54 -11.06 -15.47 -49.39
CA GLY A 54 -11.22 -15.82 -47.97
C GLY A 54 -11.20 -17.30 -47.61
N VAL A 55 -11.06 -18.22 -48.58
CA VAL A 55 -10.97 -19.68 -48.36
C VAL A 55 -9.50 -20.12 -48.37
N LEU A 56 -9.12 -21.01 -47.45
CA LEU A 56 -7.77 -21.56 -47.28
C LEU A 56 -7.67 -22.99 -47.80
N GLU A 57 -6.70 -23.26 -48.69
CA GLU A 57 -6.46 -24.56 -49.33
C GLU A 57 -4.98 -24.97 -49.22
N SER A 58 -4.70 -26.28 -49.13
CA SER A 58 -3.33 -26.81 -48.99
C SER A 58 -2.68 -27.15 -50.33
N CYS A 59 -1.34 -27.14 -50.38
CA CYS A 59 -0.58 -27.60 -51.54
C CYS A 59 -0.65 -29.13 -51.74
N PRO A 60 -0.56 -29.62 -53.00
CA PRO A 60 -0.43 -31.05 -53.31
C PRO A 60 0.79 -31.73 -52.65
N ALA A 61 0.70 -33.05 -52.42
CA ALA A 61 1.80 -33.83 -51.86
C ALA A 61 3.11 -33.70 -52.67
N ASN A 62 4.23 -33.56 -51.97
CA ASN A 62 5.57 -33.30 -52.51
C ASN A 62 5.71 -31.95 -53.25
N SER A 63 4.87 -30.96 -52.93
CA SER A 63 4.97 -29.56 -53.36
C SER A 63 4.82 -28.60 -52.18
N ASP A 64 5.31 -27.37 -52.35
CA ASP A 64 5.27 -26.31 -51.32
C ASP A 64 5.08 -24.91 -51.93
N SER A 65 4.53 -23.96 -51.18
CA SER A 65 4.24 -22.57 -51.59
C SER A 65 4.76 -21.54 -50.57
N PRO A 66 5.12 -20.32 -50.99
CA PRO A 66 5.37 -19.21 -50.06
C PRO A 66 4.09 -18.73 -49.33
N ALA A 67 4.25 -17.99 -48.24
CA ALA A 67 3.15 -17.26 -47.61
C ALA A 67 2.58 -16.16 -48.54
N LEU A 68 1.34 -15.71 -48.27
CA LEU A 68 0.52 -14.82 -49.13
C LEU A 68 0.18 -15.41 -50.51
N SER A 69 0.42 -16.71 -50.73
CA SER A 69 0.00 -17.39 -51.96
C SER A 69 -1.53 -17.35 -52.13
N PHE A 70 -1.98 -17.13 -53.36
CA PHE A 70 -3.39 -16.92 -53.67
C PHE A 70 -3.95 -17.81 -54.79
N SER A 71 -3.12 -18.69 -55.35
CA SER A 71 -3.50 -19.72 -56.30
C SER A 71 -2.73 -21.02 -56.02
N ALA A 72 -3.34 -22.17 -56.35
CA ALA A 72 -2.67 -23.47 -56.36
C ALA A 72 -1.37 -23.46 -57.20
N ASP A 73 -1.31 -22.64 -58.26
CA ASP A 73 -0.12 -22.51 -59.12
C ASP A 73 1.12 -21.93 -58.39
N ASN A 74 0.94 -21.41 -57.16
CA ASN A 74 2.05 -21.00 -56.29
C ASN A 74 2.71 -22.20 -55.57
N CYS A 75 2.08 -23.38 -55.54
CA CYS A 75 2.65 -24.62 -55.03
C CYS A 75 3.58 -25.26 -56.07
N THR A 76 4.86 -25.45 -55.74
CA THR A 76 5.89 -25.95 -56.66
C THR A 76 6.49 -27.27 -56.22
N CYS A 77 6.78 -28.19 -57.17
CA CYS A 77 7.28 -29.53 -56.84
C CYS A 77 8.69 -29.50 -56.23
N ASN A 78 8.88 -30.24 -55.12
CA ASN A 78 10.13 -30.29 -54.38
C ASN A 78 11.30 -30.92 -55.17
N ALA A 79 12.53 -30.79 -54.67
CA ALA A 79 13.69 -31.49 -55.23
C ALA A 79 13.47 -33.02 -55.21
N GLY A 80 13.97 -33.73 -56.24
CA GLY A 80 13.67 -35.15 -56.48
C GLY A 80 12.31 -35.44 -57.15
N TYR A 81 11.41 -34.45 -57.25
CA TYR A 81 10.07 -34.60 -57.83
C TYR A 81 9.83 -33.62 -59.00
N THR A 82 9.05 -34.04 -59.99
CA THR A 82 8.68 -33.26 -61.18
C THR A 82 7.17 -33.25 -61.39
N GLY A 83 6.63 -32.18 -61.97
CA GLY A 83 5.19 -31.99 -62.18
C GLY A 83 4.89 -30.52 -62.50
N ALA A 84 3.67 -30.21 -62.94
CA ALA A 84 3.24 -28.83 -63.07
C ALA A 84 3.02 -28.21 -61.67
N ASN A 85 3.29 -26.92 -61.51
CA ASN A 85 2.93 -26.20 -60.28
C ASN A 85 1.41 -26.29 -60.06
N GLY A 86 0.97 -26.39 -58.80
CA GLY A 86 -0.42 -26.69 -58.43
C GLY A 86 -0.93 -28.10 -58.77
N GLY A 87 -0.13 -28.90 -59.50
CA GLY A 87 -0.47 -30.26 -59.88
C GLY A 87 0.23 -31.34 -59.04
N THR A 88 0.02 -32.60 -59.42
CA THR A 88 0.64 -33.75 -58.74
C THR A 88 2.13 -33.86 -59.08
N CYS A 89 2.98 -33.93 -58.05
CA CYS A 89 4.42 -34.09 -58.18
C CYS A 89 4.84 -35.57 -58.09
N THR A 90 5.56 -36.06 -59.09
CA THR A 90 6.01 -37.46 -59.21
C THR A 90 7.52 -37.59 -59.10
N VAL A 91 8.02 -38.69 -58.53
CA VAL A 91 9.45 -38.92 -58.30
C VAL A 91 10.21 -39.10 -59.62
N CYS A 92 11.44 -38.61 -59.69
CA CYS A 92 12.34 -38.86 -60.81
C CYS A 92 12.58 -40.37 -61.03
N ALA A 93 12.51 -40.82 -62.29
CA ALA A 93 12.72 -42.22 -62.65
C ALA A 93 14.19 -42.63 -62.51
N ALA A 94 14.45 -43.92 -62.28
CA ALA A 94 15.80 -44.46 -62.16
C ALA A 94 16.66 -44.11 -63.40
N GLY A 95 17.85 -43.57 -63.15
CA GLY A 95 18.72 -42.93 -64.14
C GLY A 95 18.57 -41.41 -64.24
N THR A 96 17.72 -40.76 -63.44
CA THR A 96 17.48 -39.29 -63.51
C THR A 96 17.40 -38.61 -62.12
N TYR A 97 17.66 -37.29 -62.07
CA TYR A 97 17.64 -36.50 -60.83
C TYR A 97 17.13 -35.05 -61.04
N LYS A 98 16.72 -34.37 -59.95
CA LYS A 98 16.33 -32.93 -59.94
C LYS A 98 16.74 -32.29 -58.62
N GLY A 99 17.62 -31.29 -58.66
CA GLY A 99 18.24 -30.71 -57.46
C GLY A 99 17.54 -29.47 -56.83
N ALA A 100 16.46 -28.97 -57.41
CA ALA A 100 15.78 -27.75 -56.94
C ALA A 100 14.25 -27.87 -57.04
N SER A 101 13.52 -27.10 -56.23
CA SER A 101 12.06 -27.00 -56.30
C SER A 101 11.60 -26.20 -57.54
N GLY A 102 10.41 -26.51 -58.05
CA GLY A 102 9.88 -25.99 -59.32
C GLY A 102 9.36 -27.08 -60.25
N SER A 103 8.72 -26.68 -61.36
CA SER A 103 8.09 -27.57 -62.35
C SER A 103 9.02 -28.17 -63.40
N ALA A 104 10.34 -27.98 -63.27
CA ALA A 104 11.33 -28.52 -64.20
C ALA A 104 11.33 -30.06 -64.23
N ALA A 105 11.63 -30.63 -65.40
CA ALA A 105 11.80 -32.06 -65.60
C ALA A 105 13.10 -32.61 -64.96
N CYS A 106 13.15 -33.91 -64.71
CA CYS A 106 14.35 -34.59 -64.21
C CYS A 106 15.42 -34.76 -65.31
N THR A 107 16.69 -34.60 -64.94
CA THR A 107 17.86 -34.68 -65.83
C THR A 107 18.53 -36.05 -65.71
N ALA A 108 19.02 -36.63 -66.81
CA ALA A 108 19.67 -37.94 -66.79
C ALA A 108 21.06 -37.94 -66.13
N CYS A 109 21.42 -39.06 -65.48
CA CYS A 109 22.78 -39.36 -65.03
C CYS A 109 23.74 -39.55 -66.21
N ALA A 110 25.04 -39.34 -65.98
CA ALA A 110 26.08 -39.60 -66.97
C ALA A 110 26.28 -41.12 -67.22
N ALA A 111 26.79 -41.46 -68.41
CA ALA A 111 27.06 -42.85 -68.77
C ALA A 111 28.10 -43.49 -67.81
N GLY A 112 27.86 -44.75 -67.44
CA GLY A 112 28.64 -45.47 -66.41
C GLY A 112 28.09 -45.32 -64.99
N GLN A 113 27.10 -44.43 -64.78
CA GLN A 113 26.50 -44.17 -63.48
C GLN A 113 25.01 -44.58 -63.42
N TYR A 114 24.55 -45.00 -62.25
CA TYR A 114 23.14 -45.28 -61.95
C TYR A 114 22.65 -44.38 -60.81
N SER A 115 21.39 -43.92 -60.86
CA SER A 115 20.82 -43.13 -59.76
C SER A 115 20.35 -44.04 -58.63
N ALA A 116 20.79 -43.79 -57.39
CA ALA A 116 20.28 -44.46 -56.20
C ALA A 116 19.66 -43.44 -55.23
N LEU A 117 18.57 -43.85 -54.56
CA LEU A 117 18.06 -43.14 -53.39
C LEU A 117 19.00 -43.41 -52.23
N GLN A 118 19.75 -42.39 -51.81
CA GLN A 118 20.60 -42.45 -50.63
C GLN A 118 19.86 -41.77 -49.47
N CYS A 119 19.08 -42.56 -48.72
CA CYS A 119 18.34 -42.06 -47.57
C CYS A 119 19.31 -41.63 -46.45
N ASP A 120 19.31 -40.35 -46.08
CA ASP A 120 20.14 -39.82 -44.99
C ASP A 120 19.44 -39.88 -43.61
N GLY A 121 18.12 -40.08 -43.62
CA GLY A 121 17.30 -40.23 -42.41
C GLY A 121 16.50 -38.98 -42.03
N THR A 122 16.55 -37.88 -42.80
CA THR A 122 15.78 -36.66 -42.53
C THR A 122 14.69 -36.40 -43.58
N THR A 123 13.47 -36.07 -43.14
CA THR A 123 12.25 -36.09 -43.98
C THR A 123 12.05 -34.88 -44.90
N THR A 124 13.07 -34.05 -45.12
CA THR A 124 12.95 -32.82 -45.95
C THR A 124 14.05 -32.64 -47.01
N SER A 125 14.96 -33.60 -47.21
CA SER A 125 15.93 -33.53 -48.33
C SER A 125 16.56 -34.88 -48.72
N ASP A 126 15.78 -35.90 -49.07
CA ASP A 126 16.32 -37.10 -49.76
C ASP A 126 16.86 -36.71 -51.16
N VAL A 127 18.19 -36.72 -51.35
CA VAL A 127 18.82 -36.33 -52.62
C VAL A 127 19.19 -37.56 -53.46
N VAL A 128 18.56 -37.69 -54.63
CA VAL A 128 18.94 -38.69 -55.65
C VAL A 128 20.23 -38.25 -56.35
N GLN A 129 21.28 -39.07 -56.28
CA GLN A 129 22.57 -38.84 -56.96
C GLN A 129 23.01 -40.09 -57.75
N CYS A 130 24.03 -39.93 -58.62
CA CYS A 130 24.51 -40.96 -59.55
C CYS A 130 25.80 -41.64 -59.04
N LEU A 131 25.87 -42.98 -59.05
CA LEU A 131 26.98 -43.81 -58.55
C LEU A 131 27.53 -44.77 -59.62
N ASP A 132 28.80 -45.19 -59.52
CA ASP A 132 29.52 -45.97 -60.58
C ASP A 132 29.39 -47.52 -60.48
N CYS A 133 29.61 -48.22 -61.59
CA CYS A 133 29.54 -49.71 -61.72
C CYS A 133 30.94 -50.41 -61.72
N ARG A 134 31.00 -51.76 -61.57
CA ARG A 134 32.27 -52.55 -61.49
C ARG A 134 32.14 -53.99 -62.03
N SER A 135 33.26 -54.63 -62.39
CA SER A 135 33.30 -55.99 -62.97
C SER A 135 33.71 -57.13 -62.01
N VAL A 136 34.27 -56.83 -60.83
CA VAL A 136 34.59 -57.81 -59.77
C VAL A 136 34.18 -57.25 -58.41
N CYS A 137 33.61 -58.11 -57.57
CA CYS A 137 33.07 -57.73 -56.25
C CYS A 137 34.02 -58.05 -55.09
N GLY A 138 33.81 -57.38 -53.95
CA GLY A 138 34.59 -57.62 -52.73
C GLY A 138 34.24 -58.95 -52.05
N ALA A 139 35.05 -59.34 -51.06
CA ALA A 139 34.80 -60.52 -50.25
C ALA A 139 33.42 -60.46 -49.57
N ASN A 140 32.72 -61.61 -49.53
CA ASN A 140 31.32 -61.76 -49.09
C ASN A 140 30.25 -61.11 -49.99
N GLN A 141 30.59 -60.79 -51.24
CA GLN A 141 29.64 -60.31 -52.26
C GLN A 141 29.66 -61.22 -53.49
N ARG A 142 28.67 -61.06 -54.37
CA ARG A 142 28.54 -61.73 -55.68
C ARG A 142 28.06 -60.74 -56.75
N LEU A 143 28.28 -61.08 -58.01
CA LEU A 143 27.93 -60.24 -59.16
C LEU A 143 26.41 -60.26 -59.45
N GLY A 144 25.74 -59.11 -59.36
CA GLY A 144 24.32 -58.91 -59.63
C GLY A 144 23.95 -58.81 -61.12
N PRO A 145 22.70 -58.46 -61.49
CA PRO A 145 22.26 -58.40 -62.89
C PRO A 145 22.94 -57.27 -63.69
N ALA A 146 23.12 -57.45 -65.00
CA ALA A 146 23.85 -56.51 -65.85
C ALA A 146 23.16 -55.13 -65.99
N CYS A 147 23.95 -54.07 -66.01
CA CYS A 147 23.47 -52.69 -66.18
C CYS A 147 23.05 -52.42 -67.63
N THR A 148 21.98 -51.64 -67.84
CA THR A 148 21.45 -51.35 -69.17
C THR A 148 22.13 -50.14 -69.82
N GLY A 149 22.79 -50.32 -70.97
CA GLY A 149 23.14 -49.18 -71.85
C GLY A 149 24.52 -49.14 -72.50
N ALA A 150 25.36 -50.16 -72.35
CA ALA A 150 26.55 -50.40 -73.18
C ALA A 150 27.06 -51.84 -72.98
N GLU A 151 27.81 -52.39 -73.95
CA GLU A 151 28.40 -53.74 -73.83
C GLU A 151 29.69 -53.72 -72.98
N THR A 152 29.55 -53.83 -71.65
CA THR A 152 30.66 -54.22 -70.74
C THR A 152 30.16 -55.20 -69.66
N GLU A 153 31.08 -55.99 -69.09
CA GLU A 153 30.78 -57.02 -68.08
C GLU A 153 30.44 -56.46 -66.68
N ASP A 154 30.28 -55.14 -66.54
CA ASP A 154 30.07 -54.46 -65.26
C ASP A 154 28.69 -54.75 -64.67
N ARG A 155 28.68 -55.13 -63.39
CA ARG A 155 27.52 -55.58 -62.62
C ARG A 155 27.52 -54.95 -61.21
N PRO A 156 26.36 -54.65 -60.62
CA PRO A 156 26.28 -54.19 -59.24
C PRO A 156 26.64 -55.36 -58.29
N CYS A 157 27.34 -55.07 -57.21
CA CYS A 157 27.70 -56.08 -56.21
C CYS A 157 26.57 -56.29 -55.19
N LEU A 158 26.26 -57.56 -54.90
CA LEU A 158 25.20 -57.98 -53.97
C LEU A 158 25.78 -58.89 -52.87
N ASP A 159 25.42 -58.65 -51.61
CA ASP A 159 25.94 -59.43 -50.46
C ASP A 159 25.49 -60.91 -50.47
N CYS A 160 26.38 -61.82 -50.03
CA CYS A 160 26.11 -63.26 -49.85
C CYS A 160 25.20 -63.56 -48.64
N LEU A 161 24.65 -64.77 -48.56
CA LEU A 161 23.84 -65.23 -47.42
C LEU A 161 24.70 -65.30 -46.14
N ARG A 162 24.18 -64.73 -45.04
CA ARG A 162 24.76 -64.81 -43.70
C ARG A 162 23.93 -65.76 -42.83
N CYS A 163 24.59 -66.63 -42.07
CA CYS A 163 23.90 -67.48 -41.10
C CYS A 163 23.38 -66.64 -39.92
N GLN A 164 22.23 -67.02 -39.38
CA GLN A 164 21.70 -66.41 -38.15
C GLN A 164 22.53 -66.85 -36.94
N ALA A 165 22.61 -65.98 -35.92
CA ALA A 165 23.35 -66.22 -34.69
C ALA A 165 22.92 -67.53 -34.00
N GLY A 166 23.86 -68.21 -33.33
CA GLY A 166 23.67 -69.56 -32.80
C GLY A 166 24.07 -70.69 -33.77
N ASN A 167 24.44 -70.35 -35.01
CA ASN A 167 25.10 -71.22 -35.97
C ASN A 167 26.44 -70.61 -36.42
N TYR A 168 27.27 -71.38 -37.13
CA TYR A 168 28.48 -70.95 -37.82
C TYR A 168 28.46 -71.39 -39.30
N THR A 169 29.21 -70.71 -40.17
CA THR A 169 29.14 -70.89 -41.64
C THR A 169 30.01 -72.04 -42.15
N VAL A 170 29.53 -72.74 -43.18
CA VAL A 170 30.29 -73.77 -43.92
C VAL A 170 29.98 -73.62 -45.42
N GLY A 171 30.99 -73.33 -46.25
CA GLY A 171 30.87 -73.09 -47.71
C GLY A 171 31.77 -71.94 -48.19
N THR A 172 31.71 -71.58 -49.48
CA THR A 172 32.53 -70.50 -50.09
C THR A 172 31.69 -69.50 -50.91
N CYS A 173 32.00 -68.20 -50.77
CA CYS A 173 31.40 -67.10 -51.54
C CYS A 173 32.44 -65.96 -51.68
N ASP A 174 33.13 -65.88 -52.82
CA ASP A 174 34.42 -65.17 -52.95
C ASP A 174 34.44 -64.01 -53.98
N GLY A 175 33.28 -63.56 -54.46
CA GLY A 175 33.18 -62.44 -55.42
C GLY A 175 33.33 -62.81 -56.89
N THR A 176 33.68 -64.06 -57.22
CA THR A 176 33.95 -64.48 -58.62
C THR A 176 32.75 -65.10 -59.34
N GLY A 177 31.77 -65.65 -58.60
CA GLY A 177 30.60 -66.35 -59.14
C GLY A 177 29.27 -65.63 -58.93
N THR A 178 28.19 -66.20 -59.50
CA THR A 178 26.81 -65.76 -59.31
C THR A 178 26.01 -66.63 -58.32
N GLU A 179 26.52 -67.81 -57.96
CA GLU A 179 25.90 -68.76 -57.04
C GLU A 179 26.28 -68.51 -55.57
N ASN A 180 25.59 -69.18 -54.65
CA ASN A 180 25.77 -69.02 -53.20
C ASN A 180 25.66 -70.38 -52.51
N THR A 181 26.79 -70.90 -52.01
CA THR A 181 26.93 -72.29 -51.50
C THR A 181 27.00 -72.39 -49.96
N VAL A 182 26.66 -71.31 -49.24
CA VAL A 182 26.81 -71.24 -47.78
C VAL A 182 25.72 -72.02 -47.04
N THR A 183 26.14 -72.85 -46.08
CA THR A 183 25.26 -73.61 -45.15
C THR A 183 25.60 -73.30 -43.69
N CYS A 184 24.70 -73.63 -42.75
CA CYS A 184 24.78 -73.23 -41.34
C CYS A 184 24.74 -74.44 -40.39
N VAL A 185 25.63 -74.48 -39.39
CA VAL A 185 25.73 -75.56 -38.38
C VAL A 185 25.67 -74.99 -36.96
N GLY A 186 24.93 -75.62 -36.04
CA GLY A 186 24.70 -75.13 -34.68
C GLY A 186 25.93 -75.16 -33.75
N CYS A 187 25.97 -74.23 -32.79
CA CYS A 187 27.05 -74.06 -31.81
C CYS A 187 26.75 -74.69 -30.43
N ARG A 188 27.75 -74.73 -29.55
CA ARG A 188 27.65 -75.18 -28.15
C ARG A 188 26.65 -74.33 -27.34
N THR A 189 25.87 -74.98 -26.47
CA THR A 189 24.82 -74.35 -25.66
C THR A 189 24.91 -74.62 -24.14
N ASP A 190 25.99 -75.22 -23.65
CA ASP A 190 26.22 -75.52 -22.22
C ASP A 190 27.72 -75.45 -21.91
N CYS A 191 28.07 -74.84 -20.78
CA CYS A 191 29.43 -74.64 -20.27
C CYS A 191 29.75 -75.46 -19.00
N GLY A 192 28.76 -76.17 -18.43
CA GLY A 192 28.92 -76.93 -17.18
C GLY A 192 28.89 -76.10 -15.90
N ALA A 193 28.59 -76.77 -14.78
CA ALA A 193 28.37 -76.14 -13.48
C ALA A 193 29.55 -75.27 -13.00
N GLY A 194 29.22 -74.18 -12.29
CA GLY A 194 30.18 -73.17 -11.85
C GLY A 194 30.59 -72.14 -12.92
N ASN A 195 30.12 -72.32 -14.17
CA ASN A 195 30.41 -71.42 -15.29
C ASN A 195 29.11 -70.92 -15.96
N TYR A 196 29.23 -69.89 -16.79
CA TYR A 196 28.19 -69.34 -17.65
C TYR A 196 28.73 -69.07 -19.06
N ILE A 197 27.83 -68.99 -20.04
CA ILE A 197 28.15 -68.67 -21.44
C ILE A 197 28.34 -67.15 -21.56
N SER A 198 29.58 -66.69 -21.57
CA SER A 198 29.94 -65.25 -21.61
C SER A 198 30.06 -64.68 -23.03
N GLY A 199 30.20 -65.54 -24.05
CA GLY A 199 30.27 -65.15 -25.45
C GLY A 199 29.54 -66.15 -26.34
N GLN A 200 28.79 -65.66 -27.34
CA GLN A 200 28.01 -66.50 -28.26
C GLN A 200 28.56 -66.47 -29.67
N CYS A 201 28.44 -67.59 -30.40
CA CYS A 201 28.75 -67.63 -31.82
C CYS A 201 27.77 -66.76 -32.65
N THR A 202 28.31 -65.99 -33.59
CA THR A 202 27.59 -64.91 -34.28
C THR A 202 27.18 -65.23 -35.73
N GLY A 203 27.49 -66.42 -36.24
CA GLY A 203 27.19 -66.78 -37.64
C GLY A 203 28.13 -66.16 -38.68
N ALA A 204 29.15 -65.42 -38.26
CA ALA A 204 30.13 -64.77 -39.15
C ALA A 204 31.46 -65.54 -39.31
N THR A 205 31.66 -66.62 -38.54
CA THR A 205 32.91 -67.39 -38.48
C THR A 205 32.71 -68.82 -38.99
N PHE A 206 33.79 -69.44 -39.48
CA PHE A 206 33.82 -70.83 -39.95
C PHE A 206 33.99 -71.88 -38.83
N SER A 207 33.87 -71.46 -37.57
CA SER A 207 33.98 -72.32 -36.38
C SER A 207 33.13 -71.78 -35.23
N ASP A 208 32.80 -72.65 -34.28
CA ASP A 208 32.16 -72.28 -33.02
C ASP A 208 33.09 -71.41 -32.17
N THR A 209 32.59 -70.24 -31.74
CA THR A 209 33.31 -69.23 -30.96
C THR A 209 32.68 -69.01 -29.57
N THR A 210 31.86 -69.95 -29.09
CA THR A 210 31.20 -69.86 -27.78
C THR A 210 32.20 -69.85 -26.63
N VAL A 211 32.12 -68.86 -25.73
CA VAL A 211 33.04 -68.64 -24.61
C VAL A 211 32.35 -68.93 -23.28
N CYS A 212 33.07 -69.58 -22.36
CA CYS A 212 32.63 -69.88 -21.00
C CYS A 212 33.44 -69.08 -19.97
N ALA A 213 32.80 -68.59 -18.91
CA ALA A 213 33.44 -67.88 -17.79
C ALA A 213 32.95 -68.39 -16.42
N PRO A 214 33.77 -68.35 -15.36
CA PRO A 214 33.39 -68.79 -14.01
C PRO A 214 32.44 -67.79 -13.31
N CYS A 215 31.73 -68.27 -12.28
CA CYS A 215 30.74 -67.49 -11.51
C CYS A 215 31.13 -67.23 -10.04
N ALA A 216 30.89 -66.00 -9.56
CA ALA A 216 31.11 -65.59 -8.18
C ALA A 216 32.60 -65.27 -7.88
N GLU A 217 33.24 -65.82 -6.83
CA GLU A 217 32.78 -66.92 -5.97
C GLU A 217 32.07 -66.49 -4.67
N THR A 218 32.24 -65.24 -4.25
CA THR A 218 31.74 -64.70 -2.97
C THR A 218 30.65 -63.64 -3.18
N CYS A 219 29.83 -63.42 -2.15
CA CYS A 219 28.69 -62.49 -2.21
C CYS A 219 28.90 -61.11 -1.55
N GLY A 220 30.08 -60.87 -0.97
CA GLY A 220 30.36 -59.70 -0.14
C GLY A 220 29.76 -59.78 1.27
N GLU A 221 30.25 -58.96 2.20
CA GLU A 221 29.80 -58.93 3.58
C GLU A 221 28.28 -58.65 3.70
N GLY A 222 27.64 -59.27 4.69
CA GLY A 222 26.20 -59.13 4.95
C GLY A 222 25.30 -60.02 4.10
N LYS A 223 25.85 -60.82 3.17
CA LYS A 223 25.09 -61.70 2.28
C LYS A 223 25.56 -63.16 2.38
N TYR A 224 24.68 -64.10 2.02
CA TYR A 224 25.00 -65.52 1.84
C TYR A 224 24.65 -65.97 0.42
N ARG A 225 25.31 -67.04 -0.05
CA ARG A 225 25.17 -67.54 -1.43
C ARG A 225 24.03 -68.56 -1.52
N ALA A 226 22.88 -68.14 -2.03
CA ALA A 226 21.68 -68.97 -2.14
C ALA A 226 21.65 -69.85 -3.41
N SER A 227 22.35 -69.48 -4.48
CA SER A 227 22.56 -70.34 -5.66
C SER A 227 23.84 -69.99 -6.44
N SER A 228 24.28 -70.92 -7.28
CA SER A 228 25.43 -70.80 -8.19
C SER A 228 25.04 -71.22 -9.62
N CYS A 229 25.90 -70.95 -10.59
CA CYS A 229 25.63 -71.21 -12.02
C CYS A 229 25.62 -72.70 -12.39
N ASP A 230 24.75 -73.03 -13.35
CA ASP A 230 24.50 -74.39 -13.83
C ASP A 230 25.20 -74.74 -15.15
N GLY A 231 25.82 -73.77 -15.82
CA GLY A 231 26.46 -73.94 -17.14
C GLY A 231 25.65 -73.41 -18.33
N ARG A 232 24.35 -73.15 -18.16
CA ARG A 232 23.42 -72.83 -19.28
C ARG A 232 23.06 -71.36 -19.37
N SER A 233 23.25 -70.64 -18.27
CA SER A 233 22.99 -69.21 -18.17
C SER A 233 23.95 -68.41 -19.05
N ARG A 234 23.48 -67.27 -19.61
CA ARG A 234 24.28 -66.37 -20.47
C ARG A 234 24.95 -65.21 -19.72
N SER A 235 24.89 -65.26 -18.40
CA SER A 235 25.45 -64.31 -17.44
C SER A 235 25.70 -65.06 -16.14
N ASP A 236 26.48 -64.48 -15.22
CA ASP A 236 26.52 -64.98 -13.86
C ASP A 236 25.11 -64.86 -13.24
N VAL A 237 24.58 -65.98 -12.75
CA VAL A 237 23.26 -66.10 -12.08
C VAL A 237 23.40 -66.47 -10.61
N THR A 238 24.58 -66.25 -10.04
CA THR A 238 24.84 -66.39 -8.61
C THR A 238 23.89 -65.52 -7.81
N ARG A 239 23.00 -66.14 -7.04
CA ARG A 239 22.03 -65.43 -6.21
C ARG A 239 22.61 -65.21 -4.82
N CYS A 240 23.05 -63.98 -4.57
CA CYS A 240 23.36 -63.50 -3.23
C CYS A 240 22.07 -63.04 -2.54
N VAL A 241 21.85 -63.50 -1.31
CA VAL A 241 20.69 -63.13 -0.48
C VAL A 241 21.21 -62.50 0.81
N ASP A 242 20.58 -61.42 1.23
CA ASP A 242 20.96 -60.72 2.45
C ASP A 242 20.72 -61.60 3.68
N CYS A 243 21.67 -61.61 4.62
CA CYS A 243 21.43 -62.21 5.94
C CYS A 243 20.41 -61.36 6.71
N SER A 244 19.50 -61.98 7.47
CA SER A 244 18.40 -61.29 8.16
C SER A 244 18.93 -60.27 9.17
N ALA A 245 18.79 -58.98 8.86
CA ALA A 245 19.49 -57.88 9.54
C ALA A 245 18.73 -57.26 10.73
N SER A 246 17.77 -57.98 11.31
CA SER A 246 16.97 -57.50 12.44
C SER A 246 16.43 -58.66 13.27
N CYS A 247 16.48 -58.51 14.59
CA CYS A 247 15.77 -59.31 15.58
C CYS A 247 14.51 -58.58 16.07
N ASP A 248 13.67 -59.27 16.86
CA ASP A 248 12.62 -58.61 17.63
C ASP A 248 13.22 -57.69 18.71
N GLU A 249 12.44 -56.73 19.20
CA GLU A 249 12.86 -55.86 20.32
C GLU A 249 13.29 -56.69 21.54
N SER A 250 14.29 -56.19 22.28
CA SER A 250 14.96 -56.86 23.43
C SER A 250 16.04 -57.89 23.07
N PHE A 251 16.43 -57.98 21.80
CA PHE A 251 17.51 -58.86 21.33
C PHE A 251 18.58 -58.07 20.55
N TYR A 252 19.83 -58.55 20.57
CA TYR A 252 20.91 -58.09 19.70
C TYR A 252 21.37 -59.20 18.74
N ILE A 253 21.99 -58.81 17.63
CA ILE A 253 22.41 -59.70 16.55
C ILE A 253 23.81 -60.27 16.85
N ALA A 254 23.90 -61.59 17.00
CA ALA A 254 25.16 -62.33 17.13
C ALA A 254 25.46 -63.18 15.88
N GLY A 255 26.74 -63.48 15.64
CA GLY A 255 27.21 -64.31 14.51
C GLY A 255 27.87 -63.51 13.38
N THR A 256 28.33 -64.22 12.36
CA THR A 256 29.07 -63.65 11.22
C THR A 256 28.46 -64.08 9.88
N CYS A 257 28.30 -63.12 8.98
CA CYS A 257 27.85 -63.31 7.60
C CYS A 257 28.73 -62.47 6.66
N ASP A 258 29.73 -63.12 6.06
CA ASP A 258 30.90 -62.52 5.40
C ASP A 258 30.91 -62.69 3.87
N GLY A 259 29.84 -63.21 3.29
CA GLY A 259 29.76 -63.50 1.85
C GLY A 259 30.24 -64.89 1.44
N THR A 260 30.74 -65.73 2.36
CA THR A 260 31.27 -67.07 2.07
C THR A 260 30.31 -68.22 2.36
N GLY A 261 29.36 -68.02 3.28
CA GLY A 261 28.39 -69.05 3.71
C GLY A 261 27.26 -69.32 2.71
N ALA A 262 26.67 -70.52 2.80
CA ALA A 262 25.52 -70.96 1.99
C ALA A 262 24.15 -70.74 2.66
N SER A 263 24.11 -70.17 3.86
CA SER A 263 22.89 -69.92 4.65
C SER A 263 23.06 -68.69 5.55
N ASN A 264 21.95 -68.11 6.02
CA ASN A 264 22.01 -67.10 7.07
C ASN A 264 22.61 -67.70 8.36
N ASN A 265 23.52 -66.96 8.99
CA ASN A 265 24.30 -67.37 10.15
C ASN A 265 24.27 -66.31 11.28
N TYR A 266 23.28 -65.41 11.26
CA TYR A 266 22.94 -64.53 12.37
C TYR A 266 21.95 -65.20 13.33
N SER A 267 22.08 -64.93 14.63
CA SER A 267 21.17 -65.37 15.68
C SER A 267 20.83 -64.22 16.64
N CYS A 268 19.64 -64.27 17.24
CA CYS A 268 19.16 -63.25 18.17
C CYS A 268 19.47 -63.67 19.62
N VAL A 269 20.18 -62.82 20.35
CA VAL A 269 20.54 -63.05 21.76
C VAL A 269 19.81 -62.02 22.62
N ALA A 270 19.14 -62.47 23.67
CA ALA A 270 18.39 -61.58 24.57
C ALA A 270 19.35 -60.67 25.35
N CYS A 271 18.98 -59.39 25.48
CA CYS A 271 19.75 -58.41 26.24
C CYS A 271 19.52 -58.54 27.75
N GLY A 272 20.39 -57.92 28.55
CA GLY A 272 20.28 -57.89 30.01
C GLY A 272 19.00 -57.23 30.53
N THR A 273 18.79 -57.26 31.84
CA THR A 273 17.64 -56.61 32.51
C THR A 273 18.11 -55.78 33.70
N CYS A 274 17.53 -54.60 33.91
CA CYS A 274 17.85 -53.75 35.06
C CYS A 274 17.25 -54.29 36.37
N GLY A 275 17.89 -53.98 37.50
CA GLY A 275 17.37 -54.27 38.84
C GLY A 275 16.42 -53.20 39.37
N ASP A 276 15.86 -53.42 40.56
CA ASP A 276 14.96 -52.47 41.21
C ASP A 276 15.61 -51.09 41.43
N GLY A 277 14.86 -50.00 41.19
CA GLY A 277 15.35 -48.63 41.31
C GLY A 277 16.06 -48.07 40.06
N PHE A 278 16.06 -48.81 38.95
CA PHE A 278 16.58 -48.36 37.66
C PHE A 278 15.58 -48.68 36.54
N PHE A 279 15.46 -47.80 35.54
CA PHE A 279 14.72 -48.04 34.30
C PHE A 279 15.67 -48.18 33.10
N GLN A 280 15.19 -48.74 32.00
CA GLN A 280 15.98 -48.98 30.79
C GLN A 280 16.04 -47.70 29.94
N SER A 281 17.21 -47.06 29.84
CA SER A 281 17.44 -45.82 29.08
C SER A 281 18.17 -46.02 27.75
N GLY A 282 18.86 -47.14 27.61
CA GLY A 282 19.20 -47.74 26.32
C GLY A 282 18.46 -49.07 26.20
N PHE A 283 17.99 -49.43 25.02
CA PHE A 283 17.37 -50.73 24.77
C PHE A 283 17.91 -51.35 23.48
N CYS A 284 17.85 -52.67 23.40
CA CYS A 284 18.15 -53.39 22.18
C CYS A 284 16.94 -53.32 21.23
N ASP A 285 17.10 -52.60 20.14
CA ASP A 285 16.09 -52.36 19.10
C ASP A 285 16.01 -53.49 18.04
N GLY A 286 16.78 -54.58 18.23
CA GLY A 286 16.92 -55.66 17.26
C GLY A 286 17.94 -55.41 16.16
N THR A 287 18.59 -54.24 16.08
CA THR A 287 19.50 -53.87 14.98
C THR A 287 20.99 -53.86 15.38
N GLY A 288 21.28 -53.65 16.67
CA GLY A 288 22.64 -53.64 17.22
C GLY A 288 23.34 -55.01 17.23
N ARG A 289 24.69 -55.00 17.33
CA ARG A 289 25.55 -56.20 17.45
C ARG A 289 26.13 -56.44 18.84
N GLU A 290 25.81 -55.56 19.79
CA GLU A 290 26.26 -55.58 21.18
C GLU A 290 25.05 -55.32 22.08
N ASP A 291 25.13 -55.69 23.36
CA ASP A 291 24.07 -55.37 24.33
C ASP A 291 24.13 -53.88 24.65
N THR A 292 23.17 -53.12 24.09
CA THR A 292 23.00 -51.68 24.31
C THR A 292 22.04 -51.36 25.45
N ASN A 293 21.59 -52.36 26.24
CA ASN A 293 20.72 -52.10 27.37
C ASN A 293 21.49 -51.35 28.47
N ASN A 294 21.02 -50.16 28.81
CA ASN A 294 21.66 -49.27 29.76
C ASN A 294 20.67 -48.89 30.86
N CYS A 295 21.10 -48.99 32.12
CA CYS A 295 20.24 -48.79 33.28
C CYS A 295 20.46 -47.39 33.87
N THR A 296 19.41 -46.56 33.88
CA THR A 296 19.44 -45.23 34.53
C THR A 296 18.62 -45.27 35.81
N MET A 297 19.14 -44.64 36.86
CA MET A 297 18.48 -44.56 38.17
C MET A 297 17.17 -43.77 38.03
N CYS A 298 16.09 -44.27 38.61
CA CYS A 298 14.80 -43.57 38.58
C CYS A 298 14.86 -42.27 39.40
N ALA A 299 14.04 -41.28 39.05
CA ALA A 299 14.04 -39.97 39.66
C ALA A 299 13.61 -40.04 41.13
N SER A 300 14.43 -39.49 42.02
CA SER A 300 14.02 -39.20 43.40
C SER A 300 13.13 -37.96 43.42
N CYS A 301 11.92 -38.10 43.96
CA CYS A 301 11.02 -36.97 44.16
C CYS A 301 11.57 -35.93 45.14
N SER A 302 11.05 -34.72 45.06
CA SER A 302 11.35 -33.61 45.98
C SER A 302 10.89 -33.93 47.40
N ALA A 303 11.33 -33.15 48.40
CA ALA A 303 10.82 -33.28 49.77
C ALA A 303 9.30 -33.01 49.90
N ASP A 304 8.74 -32.37 48.86
CA ASP A 304 7.39 -31.83 48.77
C ASP A 304 6.42 -32.80 48.06
N GLU A 305 6.91 -33.96 47.62
CA GLU A 305 6.25 -34.93 46.74
C GLU A 305 6.36 -36.36 47.31
N PHE A 306 5.36 -37.21 47.04
CA PHE A 306 5.41 -38.64 47.35
C PHE A 306 5.35 -39.50 46.07
N THR A 307 5.91 -40.71 46.15
CA THR A 307 6.01 -41.61 45.00
C THR A 307 4.72 -42.43 44.81
N LEU A 308 4.13 -42.37 43.63
CA LEU A 308 3.03 -43.23 43.20
C LEU A 308 3.48 -44.14 42.05
N GLY A 309 3.39 -45.45 42.25
CA GLY A 309 3.92 -46.47 41.33
C GLY A 309 5.22 -47.10 41.83
N ALA A 310 5.70 -48.13 41.12
CA ALA A 310 6.94 -48.84 41.44
C ALA A 310 7.87 -48.80 40.24
N CYS A 311 9.11 -48.35 40.42
CA CYS A 311 10.15 -48.39 39.38
C CYS A 311 10.86 -49.75 39.40
N SER A 312 10.31 -50.72 38.66
CA SER A 312 10.93 -52.03 38.44
C SER A 312 11.60 -52.08 37.06
N GLY A 313 12.79 -52.70 36.98
CA GLY A 313 13.71 -52.60 35.82
C GLY A 313 13.26 -53.23 34.49
N GLY A 314 11.97 -53.46 34.31
CA GLY A 314 11.33 -53.80 33.05
C GLY A 314 10.63 -52.63 32.33
N SER A 315 10.62 -51.40 32.89
CA SER A 315 10.07 -50.22 32.20
C SER A 315 11.10 -49.57 31.26
N LYS A 316 10.61 -49.11 30.08
CA LYS A 316 11.39 -48.34 29.09
C LYS A 316 11.45 -46.83 29.39
N GLU A 317 10.69 -46.39 30.39
CA GLU A 317 10.58 -45.00 30.85
C GLU A 317 10.51 -45.02 32.38
N ASP A 318 10.75 -43.88 33.01
CA ASP A 318 10.57 -43.75 34.45
C ASP A 318 9.07 -43.74 34.80
N THR A 319 8.59 -44.86 35.34
CA THR A 319 7.19 -45.01 35.78
C THR A 319 6.96 -44.54 37.21
N GLN A 320 7.96 -43.96 37.87
CA GLN A 320 7.84 -43.38 39.19
C GLN A 320 7.24 -41.98 39.10
N VAL A 321 5.94 -41.86 39.35
CA VAL A 321 5.27 -40.57 39.33
C VAL A 321 5.44 -39.90 40.69
N CYS A 322 6.12 -38.75 40.69
CA CYS A 322 6.08 -37.83 41.83
C CYS A 322 4.74 -37.12 41.82
N VAL A 323 4.03 -37.21 42.95
CA VAL A 323 2.74 -36.57 43.17
C VAL A 323 2.93 -35.55 44.29
N ASP A 324 2.55 -34.30 44.03
CA ASP A 324 2.50 -33.25 45.05
C ASP A 324 1.78 -33.78 46.31
N CYS A 325 2.41 -33.65 47.47
CA CYS A 325 1.74 -34.01 48.72
C CYS A 325 0.51 -33.14 48.93
N ARG A 326 -0.54 -33.67 49.56
CA ARG A 326 -1.74 -32.89 49.87
C ARG A 326 -1.35 -31.66 50.68
N VAL A 327 -1.75 -30.47 50.21
CA VAL A 327 -1.73 -29.25 51.01
C VAL A 327 -2.96 -29.24 51.93
N CYS A 328 -2.77 -28.97 53.23
CA CYS A 328 -3.91 -28.79 54.14
C CYS A 328 -4.73 -27.57 53.73
N SER A 329 -6.05 -27.70 53.82
CA SER A 329 -6.95 -26.60 53.45
C SER A 329 -7.11 -25.61 54.62
N PRO A 330 -7.53 -24.36 54.37
CA PRO A 330 -7.87 -23.42 55.43
C PRO A 330 -8.87 -24.04 56.42
N GLY A 331 -8.53 -24.03 57.71
CA GLY A 331 -9.24 -24.75 58.77
C GLY A 331 -8.56 -26.04 59.25
N GLU A 332 -7.45 -26.47 58.63
CA GLU A 332 -6.64 -27.62 59.05
C GLU A 332 -5.17 -27.25 59.34
N PHE A 333 -4.49 -28.06 60.15
CA PHE A 333 -3.04 -27.98 60.40
C PHE A 333 -2.35 -29.32 60.11
N MET A 334 -1.07 -29.28 59.76
CA MET A 334 -0.25 -30.46 59.42
C MET A 334 0.11 -31.23 60.68
N SER A 335 -0.54 -32.39 60.90
CA SER A 335 -0.28 -33.25 62.06
C SER A 335 0.83 -34.28 61.81
N ARG A 336 1.13 -34.57 60.53
CA ARG A 336 2.26 -35.41 60.10
C ARG A 336 2.80 -34.89 58.76
N PRO A 337 4.12 -34.61 58.65
CA PRO A 337 4.73 -34.12 57.42
C PRO A 337 4.75 -35.20 56.33
N CYS A 338 4.91 -34.77 55.08
CA CYS A 338 5.25 -35.67 53.98
C CYS A 338 6.72 -36.11 54.12
N GLU A 339 6.99 -37.41 54.04
CA GLU A 339 8.36 -37.96 54.13
C GLU A 339 8.87 -38.31 52.72
N GLY A 340 9.18 -37.26 51.95
CA GLY A 340 9.66 -37.32 50.57
C GLY A 340 11.09 -37.89 50.42
N VAL A 341 11.27 -39.18 50.72
CA VAL A 341 12.24 -40.06 50.03
C VAL A 341 11.69 -41.50 50.04
N ALA A 342 11.26 -42.00 48.87
CA ALA A 342 10.89 -43.40 48.64
C ALA A 342 9.79 -44.00 49.57
N THR A 343 8.85 -43.17 50.06
CA THR A 343 7.65 -43.65 50.77
C THR A 343 6.36 -43.27 50.04
N SER A 344 5.32 -44.10 50.18
CA SER A 344 3.98 -43.87 49.61
C SER A 344 3.03 -43.16 50.59
N LEU A 345 3.57 -42.32 51.48
CA LEU A 345 2.86 -41.79 52.64
C LEU A 345 2.59 -40.29 52.52
N ASP A 346 1.39 -39.95 52.03
CA ASP A 346 0.88 -38.58 51.91
C ASP A 346 0.69 -37.85 53.26
N LEU A 347 0.70 -36.52 53.19
CA LEU A 347 0.59 -35.58 54.30
C LEU A 347 -0.74 -35.72 55.05
N THR A 348 -0.72 -35.57 56.38
CA THR A 348 -1.93 -35.72 57.22
C THR A 348 -2.35 -34.39 57.85
N CYS A 349 -3.61 -34.02 57.63
CA CYS A 349 -4.23 -32.77 58.10
C CYS A 349 -5.24 -33.05 59.22
N ASN A 350 -5.18 -32.28 60.30
CA ASN A 350 -6.16 -32.31 61.38
C ASN A 350 -6.93 -30.97 61.44
N PRO A 351 -8.24 -30.96 61.77
CA PRO A 351 -8.99 -29.71 61.90
C PRO A 351 -8.50 -28.88 63.09
N CYS A 352 -8.41 -27.57 62.89
CA CYS A 352 -8.19 -26.59 63.95
C CYS A 352 -9.45 -26.36 64.80
N LYS A 353 -9.28 -25.75 65.97
CA LYS A 353 -10.38 -25.28 66.81
C LYS A 353 -11.20 -24.21 66.08
N THR A 354 -12.52 -24.42 66.03
CA THR A 354 -13.46 -23.57 65.27
C THR A 354 -14.34 -22.67 66.13
N SER A 355 -14.27 -22.76 67.46
CA SER A 355 -15.13 -21.99 68.37
C SER A 355 -14.54 -21.80 69.77
N CYS A 356 -14.86 -20.65 70.37
CA CYS A 356 -14.55 -20.21 71.73
C CYS A 356 -15.81 -20.09 72.60
N ALA A 357 -15.67 -19.66 73.85
CA ALA A 357 -16.81 -19.38 74.72
C ALA A 357 -17.50 -18.05 74.33
N ALA A 358 -18.77 -17.88 74.73
CA ALA A 358 -19.49 -16.63 74.50
C ALA A 358 -18.81 -15.47 75.26
N GLY A 359 -18.51 -14.37 74.57
CA GLY A 359 -17.71 -13.25 75.08
C GLY A 359 -16.22 -13.31 74.74
N GLU A 360 -15.79 -14.32 73.96
CA GLU A 360 -14.46 -14.43 73.37
C GLU A 360 -14.54 -14.54 71.84
N TYR A 361 -13.48 -14.13 71.15
CA TYR A 361 -13.27 -14.34 69.72
C TYR A 361 -12.04 -15.22 69.48
N LEU A 362 -12.03 -15.93 68.35
CA LEU A 362 -11.00 -16.88 67.93
C LEU A 362 -9.90 -16.14 67.15
N LEU A 363 -8.80 -15.81 67.82
CA LEU A 363 -7.63 -15.16 67.21
C LEU A 363 -6.58 -16.19 66.81
N GLY A 364 -6.13 -16.13 65.56
CA GLY A 364 -5.09 -16.98 65.00
C GLY A 364 -5.37 -17.29 63.53
N VAL A 365 -4.39 -17.84 62.82
CA VAL A 365 -4.53 -18.20 61.40
C VAL A 365 -4.20 -19.67 61.23
N CYS A 366 -5.20 -20.44 60.85
CA CYS A 366 -5.09 -21.84 60.47
C CYS A 366 -5.36 -21.97 58.96
N ASP A 367 -4.33 -21.69 58.18
CA ASP A 367 -4.35 -21.58 56.72
C ASP A 367 -3.88 -22.87 56.00
N GLY A 368 -3.59 -23.93 56.75
CA GLY A 368 -2.97 -25.16 56.24
C GLY A 368 -1.45 -25.25 56.43
N THR A 369 -0.76 -24.16 56.80
CA THR A 369 0.72 -24.11 56.80
C THR A 369 1.37 -24.40 58.16
N SER A 370 0.60 -24.46 59.25
CA SER A 370 1.11 -24.68 60.60
C SER A 370 1.24 -26.17 60.94
N THR A 371 2.21 -26.52 61.78
CA THR A 371 2.44 -27.90 62.28
C THR A 371 1.69 -28.19 63.60
N SER A 372 0.86 -27.25 64.05
CA SER A 372 0.02 -27.34 65.25
C SER A 372 -1.10 -26.31 65.16
N ASP A 373 -2.18 -26.50 65.92
CA ASP A 373 -3.26 -25.51 65.99
C ASP A 373 -2.77 -24.21 66.65
N THR A 374 -2.73 -23.14 65.86
CA THR A 374 -2.29 -21.79 66.25
C THR A 374 -3.44 -20.92 66.78
N THR A 375 -4.68 -21.40 66.74
CA THR A 375 -5.86 -20.62 67.09
C THR A 375 -6.09 -20.58 68.60
N ARG A 376 -6.42 -19.41 69.15
CA ARG A 376 -6.65 -19.20 70.58
C ARG A 376 -7.83 -18.27 70.83
N CYS A 377 -8.46 -18.42 71.99
CA CYS A 377 -9.56 -17.55 72.40
C CYS A 377 -9.04 -16.28 73.10
N VAL A 378 -9.65 -15.14 72.79
CA VAL A 378 -9.31 -13.82 73.33
C VAL A 378 -10.61 -13.10 73.72
N PRO A 379 -10.71 -12.47 74.92
CA PRO A 379 -11.92 -11.78 75.33
C PRO A 379 -12.23 -10.56 74.43
N CYS A 380 -13.51 -10.33 74.17
CA CYS A 380 -14.01 -9.18 73.39
C CYS A 380 -13.88 -7.85 74.17
N THR A 381 -13.82 -6.73 73.44
CA THR A 381 -13.89 -5.37 74.01
C THR A 381 -15.27 -5.13 74.63
N SER A 382 -15.29 -4.58 75.84
CA SER A 382 -16.50 -4.45 76.69
C SER A 382 -16.86 -3.00 77.07
N SER A 383 -16.05 -2.01 76.69
CA SER A 383 -16.36 -0.59 76.84
C SER A 383 -15.45 0.27 75.94
N CYS A 384 -15.91 1.48 75.60
CA CYS A 384 -15.15 2.43 74.78
C CYS A 384 -14.80 3.71 75.56
N PRO A 385 -13.73 4.44 75.16
CA PRO A 385 -13.44 5.78 75.66
C PRO A 385 -14.59 6.78 75.41
N ALA A 386 -14.67 7.84 76.23
CA ALA A 386 -15.62 8.92 76.03
C ALA A 386 -15.38 9.64 74.68
N GLY A 387 -16.46 10.07 74.01
CA GLY A 387 -16.41 10.60 72.64
C GLY A 387 -16.51 9.54 71.54
N GLN A 388 -16.71 8.26 71.90
CA GLN A 388 -16.89 7.15 70.96
C GLN A 388 -18.15 6.34 71.33
N TYR A 389 -18.79 5.70 70.35
CA TYR A 389 -19.88 4.74 70.53
C TYR A 389 -19.45 3.33 70.11
N MET A 390 -20.11 2.30 70.64
CA MET A 390 -19.84 0.91 70.28
C MET A 390 -20.64 0.53 69.04
N GLN A 391 -19.94 0.09 67.99
CA GLN A 391 -20.54 -0.43 66.78
C GLN A 391 -20.12 -1.89 66.56
N GLY A 392 -21.07 -2.71 66.11
CA GLY A 392 -20.87 -4.15 65.92
C GLY A 392 -21.14 -4.96 67.19
N SER A 393 -20.73 -6.23 67.16
CA SER A 393 -21.01 -7.20 68.22
C SER A 393 -19.99 -8.33 68.21
N CYS A 394 -19.52 -8.74 69.39
CA CYS A 394 -18.66 -9.89 69.60
C CYS A 394 -19.37 -10.78 70.63
N THR A 395 -20.02 -11.85 70.16
CA THR A 395 -21.05 -12.58 70.94
C THR A 395 -21.06 -14.09 70.68
N SER A 396 -20.57 -14.55 69.53
CA SER A 396 -20.88 -15.90 69.04
C SER A 396 -19.90 -16.97 69.48
N GLY A 397 -18.70 -16.59 69.96
CA GLY A 397 -17.59 -17.52 70.18
C GLY A 397 -16.93 -18.00 68.88
N THR A 398 -17.59 -17.84 67.73
CA THR A 398 -17.07 -18.14 66.38
C THR A 398 -16.54 -16.91 65.65
N ASP A 399 -16.68 -15.72 66.24
CA ASP A 399 -16.14 -14.47 65.72
C ASP A 399 -14.60 -14.60 65.64
N THR A 400 -13.97 -14.23 64.53
CA THR A 400 -12.49 -14.39 64.33
C THR A 400 -11.68 -13.11 64.58
N LEU A 401 -12.39 -12.04 64.94
CA LEU A 401 -11.86 -10.73 65.29
C LEU A 401 -12.78 -10.15 66.37
N ASP A 402 -12.28 -9.20 67.16
CA ASP A 402 -13.13 -8.39 68.00
C ASP A 402 -14.06 -7.53 67.14
N GLY A 403 -15.31 -7.99 66.98
CA GLY A 403 -16.34 -7.32 66.19
C GLY A 403 -16.86 -6.02 66.81
N VAL A 404 -16.37 -5.62 67.98
CA VAL A 404 -16.72 -4.36 68.65
C VAL A 404 -15.72 -3.27 68.25
N THR A 405 -16.17 -2.31 67.46
CA THR A 405 -15.39 -1.11 67.10
C THR A 405 -15.86 0.09 67.92
N CYS A 406 -14.91 0.81 68.51
CA CYS A 406 -15.17 2.11 69.14
C CYS A 406 -15.09 3.21 68.08
N THR A 407 -16.24 3.62 67.55
CA THR A 407 -16.33 4.63 66.48
C THR A 407 -16.49 6.03 67.11
N PRO A 408 -15.65 7.03 66.75
CA PRO A 408 -15.87 8.41 67.16
C PRO A 408 -17.25 8.92 66.73
N CYS A 409 -17.94 9.66 67.60
CA CYS A 409 -19.15 10.37 67.19
C CYS A 409 -18.80 11.60 66.35
N THR A 410 -19.75 12.03 65.52
CA THR A 410 -19.66 13.23 64.68
C THR A 410 -19.55 14.47 65.56
N SER A 411 -18.39 15.12 65.56
CA SER A 411 -18.12 16.36 66.32
C SER A 411 -18.06 17.61 65.45
N GLU A 412 -17.81 17.47 64.15
CA GLU A 412 -17.75 18.56 63.17
C GLU A 412 -18.33 18.06 61.84
N CYS A 413 -19.10 18.90 61.15
CA CYS A 413 -19.65 18.63 59.83
C CYS A 413 -18.84 19.34 58.72
N ALA A 414 -18.96 18.86 57.48
CA ALA A 414 -18.34 19.49 56.33
C ALA A 414 -18.88 20.91 56.09
N ILE A 415 -18.06 21.78 55.46
CA ILE A 415 -18.46 23.14 55.08
C ILE A 415 -19.69 23.08 54.17
N GLY A 416 -20.76 23.81 54.53
CA GLY A 416 -22.08 23.72 53.90
C GLY A 416 -23.08 22.80 54.59
N GLN A 417 -22.72 22.26 55.77
CA GLN A 417 -23.60 21.49 56.65
C GLN A 417 -23.46 21.96 58.11
N TYR A 418 -24.47 21.72 58.94
CA TYR A 418 -24.49 22.05 60.37
C TYR A 418 -24.94 20.85 61.24
N LEU A 419 -24.58 20.86 62.53
CA LEU A 419 -24.77 19.73 63.44
C LEU A 419 -26.22 19.64 63.94
N VAL A 420 -26.85 18.47 63.82
CA VAL A 420 -28.22 18.19 64.27
C VAL A 420 -28.25 16.87 65.04
N GLY A 421 -28.51 16.95 66.34
CA GLY A 421 -28.54 15.81 67.28
C GLY A 421 -28.37 16.26 68.73
N THR A 422 -28.37 15.31 69.68
CA THR A 422 -28.19 15.59 71.12
C THR A 422 -26.90 15.02 71.68
N GLU A 423 -26.18 15.80 72.51
CA GLU A 423 -24.83 15.52 73.02
C GLU A 423 -24.73 14.36 74.05
N THR A 424 -24.97 13.10 73.64
CA THR A 424 -24.80 11.94 74.54
C THR A 424 -23.79 10.89 74.04
N CYS A 425 -22.65 11.32 73.51
CA CYS A 425 -21.56 10.40 73.15
C CYS A 425 -20.60 10.10 74.33
N ASN A 426 -21.08 9.39 75.36
CA ASN A 426 -20.30 9.16 76.59
C ASN A 426 -19.64 7.77 76.74
N GLY A 427 -19.72 6.91 75.72
CA GLY A 427 -19.05 5.60 75.69
C GLY A 427 -19.69 4.47 76.51
N THR A 428 -20.87 4.66 77.13
CA THR A 428 -21.55 3.57 77.88
C THR A 428 -22.53 2.75 77.03
N LEU A 429 -22.81 1.52 77.51
CA LEU A 429 -23.47 0.37 76.83
C LEU A 429 -24.87 0.57 76.22
N THR A 430 -25.41 1.80 76.15
CA THR A 430 -26.76 2.08 75.64
C THR A 430 -26.80 2.74 74.25
N LEU A 431 -25.65 3.06 73.65
CA LEU A 431 -25.57 3.71 72.33
C LEU A 431 -24.86 2.81 71.31
N SER A 432 -25.65 2.27 70.37
CA SER A 432 -25.19 1.41 69.26
C SER A 432 -25.08 2.15 67.92
N SER A 433 -25.32 3.46 67.90
CA SER A 433 -25.26 4.33 66.72
C SER A 433 -24.95 5.76 67.12
N ASP A 434 -24.34 6.52 66.22
CA ASP A 434 -24.24 7.98 66.36
C ASP A 434 -25.65 8.60 66.42
N THR A 435 -25.82 9.59 67.28
CA THR A 435 -27.07 10.37 67.43
C THR A 435 -26.91 11.82 66.95
N VAL A 436 -25.71 12.19 66.48
CA VAL A 436 -25.39 13.45 65.84
C VAL A 436 -25.30 13.22 64.33
N SER A 437 -25.90 14.12 63.55
CA SER A 437 -25.96 14.04 62.09
C SER A 437 -25.75 15.41 61.46
N CYS A 438 -25.28 15.43 60.22
CA CYS A 438 -25.06 16.67 59.49
C CYS A 438 -26.26 17.00 58.59
N ALA A 439 -26.93 18.13 58.84
CA ALA A 439 -27.96 18.67 57.98
C ALA A 439 -27.36 19.64 56.95
N ALA A 440 -27.84 19.62 55.71
CA ALA A 440 -27.43 20.58 54.70
C ALA A 440 -27.95 21.98 55.04
N CYS A 441 -27.09 22.99 54.90
CA CYS A 441 -27.49 24.38 55.10
C CYS A 441 -28.36 24.90 53.95
N GLN A 442 -29.17 25.90 54.25
CA GLN A 442 -30.18 26.47 53.38
C GLN A 442 -29.53 27.16 52.17
N ALA A 443 -30.04 26.85 50.98
CA ALA A 443 -29.59 27.52 49.76
C ALA A 443 -30.02 28.99 49.74
N CYS A 444 -29.20 29.86 49.13
CA CYS A 444 -29.57 31.24 48.89
C CYS A 444 -30.80 31.33 47.97
N PRO A 445 -31.69 32.32 48.17
CA PRO A 445 -32.85 32.50 47.30
C PRO A 445 -32.42 32.89 45.87
N VAL A 446 -33.22 32.50 44.88
CA VAL A 446 -32.97 32.79 43.45
C VAL A 446 -32.74 34.29 43.24
N GLY A 447 -31.62 34.64 42.61
CA GLY A 447 -31.16 36.04 42.45
C GLY A 447 -30.13 36.49 43.49
N SER A 448 -29.69 35.60 44.38
CA SER A 448 -28.59 35.81 45.33
C SER A 448 -27.58 34.66 45.26
N TYR A 449 -26.29 34.98 45.43
CA TYR A 449 -25.21 33.99 45.56
C TYR A 449 -24.70 33.93 47.01
N ARG A 450 -23.96 32.88 47.35
CA ARG A 450 -23.47 32.64 48.72
C ARG A 450 -22.16 33.40 48.95
N LEU A 451 -22.03 34.13 50.05
CA LEU A 451 -20.76 34.73 50.46
C LEU A 451 -19.97 33.76 51.34
N GLU A 452 -20.62 33.25 52.39
CA GLU A 452 -20.05 32.27 53.30
C GLU A 452 -21.06 31.13 53.48
N ALA A 453 -20.56 29.90 53.41
CA ALA A 453 -21.31 28.73 53.83
C ALA A 453 -21.16 28.57 55.35
N CYS A 454 -22.20 28.08 56.01
CA CYS A 454 -22.09 27.59 57.37
C CYS A 454 -20.85 26.67 57.54
N ASN A 455 -20.08 26.89 58.60
CA ASN A 455 -19.07 25.94 59.03
C ASN A 455 -19.70 24.95 60.02
N GLY A 456 -19.47 23.65 59.79
CA GLY A 456 -20.14 22.57 60.53
C GLY A 456 -19.70 22.38 61.98
N SER A 457 -19.18 23.43 62.61
CA SER A 457 -18.79 23.53 64.02
C SER A 457 -19.89 24.12 64.91
N THR A 458 -21.08 24.38 64.37
CA THR A 458 -22.23 24.95 65.11
C THR A 458 -23.53 24.20 64.83
N SER A 459 -24.51 24.35 65.73
CA SER A 459 -25.84 23.71 65.67
C SER A 459 -26.92 24.58 65.02
N GLU A 460 -26.55 25.70 64.43
CA GLU A 460 -27.43 26.64 63.73
C GLU A 460 -26.87 26.92 62.32
N ASP A 461 -27.75 27.21 61.37
CA ASP A 461 -27.35 27.56 60.00
C ASP A 461 -26.93 29.03 59.92
N THR A 462 -25.64 29.25 59.68
CA THR A 462 -24.99 30.56 59.62
C THR A 462 -24.76 31.08 58.19
N THR A 463 -25.41 30.50 57.19
CA THR A 463 -25.18 30.83 55.76
C THR A 463 -25.51 32.29 55.41
N LEU A 464 -24.57 32.96 54.74
CA LEU A 464 -24.67 34.37 54.35
C LEU A 464 -24.77 34.52 52.83
N CYS A 465 -25.75 35.30 52.35
CA CYS A 465 -26.03 35.50 50.92
C CYS A 465 -25.91 36.98 50.50
N ALA A 466 -25.52 37.24 49.25
CA ALA A 466 -25.49 38.56 48.62
C ALA A 466 -26.30 38.56 47.30
N PRO A 467 -26.94 39.68 46.93
CA PRO A 467 -27.68 39.78 45.67
C PRO A 467 -26.72 39.72 44.47
N CYS A 468 -27.15 39.04 43.41
CA CYS A 468 -26.41 38.96 42.15
C CYS A 468 -26.59 40.23 41.31
N LYS A 469 -25.69 40.44 40.34
CA LYS A 469 -25.81 41.48 39.33
C LYS A 469 -27.09 41.29 38.49
N SER A 470 -27.94 42.32 38.49
CA SER A 470 -29.26 42.31 37.86
C SER A 470 -29.36 43.12 36.55
N ALA A 471 -28.31 43.88 36.19
CA ALA A 471 -28.23 44.64 34.95
C ALA A 471 -26.76 44.82 34.52
N CYS A 472 -26.56 44.93 33.21
CA CYS A 472 -25.28 45.24 32.57
C CYS A 472 -25.29 46.64 31.95
N GLN A 473 -24.15 47.07 31.38
CA GLN A 473 -24.11 48.33 30.62
C GLN A 473 -24.85 48.19 29.29
N GLU A 474 -25.28 49.31 28.71
CA GLU A 474 -25.88 49.35 27.38
C GLU A 474 -24.90 48.78 26.34
N GLY A 475 -25.39 47.94 25.43
CA GLY A 475 -24.56 47.14 24.52
C GLY A 475 -24.15 45.75 25.04
N GLN A 476 -24.56 45.39 26.27
CA GLN A 476 -24.26 44.07 26.88
C GLN A 476 -25.54 43.32 27.28
N TYR A 477 -25.42 42.01 27.49
CA TYR A 477 -26.45 41.13 28.06
C TYR A 477 -25.89 40.30 29.22
N LEU A 478 -26.78 39.75 30.05
CA LEU A 478 -26.43 38.91 31.19
C LEU A 478 -26.12 37.49 30.69
N SER A 479 -24.99 36.91 31.07
CA SER A 479 -24.56 35.57 30.62
C SER A 479 -25.50 34.42 31.05
N GLY A 480 -26.45 34.68 31.94
CA GLY A 480 -27.43 33.72 32.45
C GLY A 480 -28.10 34.20 33.73
N VAL A 481 -28.66 33.26 34.50
CA VAL A 481 -29.12 33.47 35.87
C VAL A 481 -28.02 33.01 36.83
N CYS A 482 -27.78 33.74 37.93
CA CYS A 482 -26.75 33.36 38.89
C CYS A 482 -27.08 32.05 39.61
N ASP A 483 -26.04 31.26 39.88
CA ASP A 483 -26.11 30.06 40.70
C ASP A 483 -26.12 30.42 42.21
N PRO A 484 -27.21 30.14 42.96
CA PRO A 484 -27.27 30.40 44.39
C PRO A 484 -26.37 29.50 45.24
N ALA A 485 -25.79 28.43 44.65
CA ALA A 485 -24.79 27.58 45.29
C ALA A 485 -23.35 28.08 45.07
N SER A 486 -23.12 29.12 44.27
CA SER A 486 -21.79 29.67 44.01
C SER A 486 -21.28 30.57 45.16
N PRO A 487 -19.98 30.52 45.51
CA PRO A 487 -19.36 31.42 46.48
C PRO A 487 -19.04 32.84 45.93
N PHE A 488 -19.40 33.11 44.67
CA PHE A 488 -19.22 34.39 43.99
C PHE A 488 -20.30 34.61 42.92
N ASP A 489 -20.53 35.87 42.53
CA ASP A 489 -21.49 36.18 41.47
C ASP A 489 -21.06 35.55 40.14
N THR A 490 -21.91 34.69 39.60
CA THR A 490 -21.71 33.96 38.34
C THR A 490 -22.28 34.69 37.13
N VAL A 491 -22.98 35.81 37.33
CA VAL A 491 -23.54 36.62 36.23
C VAL A 491 -22.49 37.59 35.70
N VAL A 492 -22.02 37.29 34.49
CA VAL A 492 -21.05 38.10 33.75
C VAL A 492 -21.79 38.88 32.67
N CYS A 493 -21.34 40.11 32.42
CA CYS A 493 -21.85 40.89 31.30
C CYS A 493 -21.09 40.48 30.03
N SER A 494 -21.83 40.04 29.02
CA SER A 494 -21.31 39.68 27.71
C SER A 494 -21.67 40.76 26.71
N ASP A 495 -20.71 41.18 25.89
CA ASP A 495 -20.96 42.16 24.83
C ASP A 495 -21.89 41.55 23.76
N CYS A 496 -22.85 42.33 23.27
CA CYS A 496 -23.69 41.90 22.16
C CYS A 496 -22.98 42.06 20.81
N LEU A 497 -23.53 41.42 19.78
CA LEU A 497 -22.96 41.38 18.44
C LEU A 497 -22.92 42.78 17.81
N THR A 498 -21.70 43.31 17.65
CA THR A 498 -21.45 44.66 17.12
C THR A 498 -21.01 44.69 15.64
N SER A 499 -20.85 43.54 14.99
CA SER A 499 -20.58 43.46 13.54
C SER A 499 -20.86 42.06 12.97
N CYS A 500 -21.11 42.00 11.66
CA CYS A 500 -21.40 40.76 10.94
C CYS A 500 -20.29 40.34 9.95
N PRO A 501 -20.30 39.07 9.50
CA PRO A 501 -19.48 38.62 8.38
C PRO A 501 -19.81 39.41 7.08
N PRO A 502 -18.85 39.57 6.15
CA PRO A 502 -19.07 40.28 4.89
C PRO A 502 -20.27 39.75 4.10
N GLY A 503 -21.06 40.64 3.51
CA GLY A 503 -22.29 40.29 2.81
C GLY A 503 -23.51 40.07 3.73
N GLN A 504 -23.38 40.35 5.03
CA GLN A 504 -24.47 40.36 6.00
C GLN A 504 -24.59 41.73 6.68
N TYR A 505 -25.71 41.97 7.36
CA TYR A 505 -25.98 43.17 8.16
C TYR A 505 -26.60 42.79 9.52
N LEU A 506 -26.42 43.64 10.53
CA LEU A 506 -26.99 43.47 11.86
C LEU A 506 -28.51 43.75 11.82
N GLY A 507 -29.31 42.78 12.23
CA GLY A 507 -30.76 42.91 12.41
C GLY A 507 -31.18 42.54 13.83
N GLY A 508 -32.13 43.27 14.39
CA GLY A 508 -32.57 43.12 15.79
C GLY A 508 -32.56 44.46 16.52
N GLU A 509 -33.04 44.46 17.76
CA GLU A 509 -32.95 45.63 18.66
C GLU A 509 -31.65 45.55 19.48
N ALA A 510 -31.02 46.70 19.70
CA ALA A 510 -29.77 46.79 20.45
C ALA A 510 -29.96 46.41 21.93
N CYS A 511 -28.99 45.69 22.50
CA CYS A 511 -29.06 45.22 23.88
C CYS A 511 -29.07 46.37 24.90
N THR A 512 -30.11 46.40 25.73
CA THR A 512 -30.38 47.47 26.70
C THR A 512 -29.69 47.27 28.07
N GLY A 513 -28.80 46.28 28.21
CA GLY A 513 -28.27 45.85 29.51
C GLY A 513 -29.22 44.94 30.32
N MET A 514 -30.44 44.68 29.82
CA MET A 514 -31.46 43.85 30.45
C MET A 514 -31.91 42.71 29.54
N GLY A 515 -31.48 41.48 29.84
CA GLY A 515 -31.81 40.27 29.09
C GLY A 515 -30.74 39.19 29.25
N THR A 516 -31.10 37.92 29.01
CA THR A 516 -30.19 36.76 29.14
C THR A 516 -29.74 36.16 27.80
N SER A 517 -29.89 36.91 26.71
CA SER A 517 -29.52 36.49 25.35
C SER A 517 -29.27 37.71 24.49
N ASP A 518 -28.34 37.59 23.53
CA ASP A 518 -28.15 38.59 22.50
C ASP A 518 -29.41 38.68 21.60
N THR A 519 -29.92 39.89 21.42
CA THR A 519 -31.09 40.20 20.58
C THR A 519 -30.71 40.63 19.15
N VAL A 520 -29.41 40.70 18.86
CA VAL A 520 -28.86 41.11 17.56
C VAL A 520 -28.37 39.89 16.78
N ALA A 521 -28.71 39.81 15.49
CA ALA A 521 -28.39 38.68 14.62
C ALA A 521 -27.99 39.13 13.21
N CYS A 522 -27.12 38.35 12.55
CA CYS A 522 -26.66 38.66 11.19
C CYS A 522 -27.61 38.14 10.11
N THR A 523 -27.98 39.02 9.17
CA THR A 523 -28.90 38.73 8.06
C THR A 523 -28.22 39.00 6.72
N ALA A 524 -28.37 38.14 5.72
CA ALA A 524 -27.71 38.30 4.41
C ALA A 524 -28.24 39.51 3.61
N CYS A 525 -27.35 40.19 2.86
CA CYS A 525 -27.74 41.28 1.97
C CYS A 525 -28.47 40.78 0.71
N PRO A 526 -29.46 41.53 0.18
CA PRO A 526 -30.13 41.23 -1.08
C PRO A 526 -29.18 41.20 -2.29
N ALA A 527 -29.52 40.40 -3.30
CA ALA A 527 -28.75 40.30 -4.55
C ALA A 527 -28.58 41.68 -5.23
N GLY A 528 -27.38 41.96 -5.73
CA GLY A 528 -27.00 43.27 -6.30
C GLY A 528 -26.61 44.33 -5.27
N THR A 529 -26.60 44.00 -3.97
CA THR A 529 -26.12 44.89 -2.90
C THR A 529 -25.02 44.24 -2.09
N ALA A 530 -24.19 45.06 -1.44
CA ALA A 530 -23.12 44.61 -0.54
C ALA A 530 -23.17 45.35 0.80
N SER A 531 -22.62 44.73 1.84
CA SER A 531 -22.56 45.29 3.21
C SER A 531 -21.68 46.54 3.25
N ARG A 532 -22.29 47.73 3.29
CA ARG A 532 -21.63 49.03 3.40
C ARG A 532 -21.51 49.40 4.88
N ARG A 533 -20.28 49.47 5.38
CA ARG A 533 -19.99 49.95 6.75
C ARG A 533 -19.88 51.48 6.73
N SER A 534 -20.82 52.16 7.39
CA SER A 534 -20.73 53.62 7.58
C SER A 534 -19.74 53.97 8.69
N GLY A 535 -19.30 55.23 8.75
CA GLY A 535 -18.40 55.72 9.81
C GLY A 535 -18.98 55.64 11.24
N THR A 536 -20.27 55.33 11.40
CA THR A 536 -20.93 55.11 12.70
C THR A 536 -21.06 53.62 13.07
N GLY A 537 -20.42 52.72 12.32
CA GLY A 537 -20.35 51.29 12.65
C GLY A 537 -21.56 50.46 12.21
N VAL A 538 -22.66 51.08 11.77
CA VAL A 538 -23.83 50.36 11.25
C VAL A 538 -23.54 49.82 9.85
N GLU A 539 -23.68 48.50 9.70
CA GLU A 539 -23.61 47.79 8.42
C GLU A 539 -24.99 47.84 7.74
N SER A 540 -25.03 48.38 6.52
CA SER A 540 -26.26 48.54 5.74
C SER A 540 -26.01 48.09 4.30
N CYS A 541 -26.95 47.38 3.69
CA CYS A 541 -26.77 46.90 2.32
C CYS A 541 -26.93 48.06 1.32
N GLY A 542 -25.89 48.35 0.55
CA GLY A 542 -25.86 49.41 -0.46
C GLY A 542 -25.60 48.88 -1.87
N ALA A 543 -26.04 49.62 -2.89
CA ALA A 543 -25.68 49.33 -4.27
C ALA A 543 -24.16 49.45 -4.49
N CYS A 544 -23.62 48.62 -5.38
CA CYS A 544 -22.21 48.69 -5.78
C CYS A 544 -21.93 50.00 -6.56
N PRO A 545 -20.66 50.45 -6.69
CA PRO A 545 -20.34 51.68 -7.41
C PRO A 545 -20.65 51.53 -8.91
N GLU A 546 -21.77 52.10 -9.36
CA GLU A 546 -22.10 52.21 -10.78
C GLU A 546 -21.18 53.23 -11.48
N ARG A 547 -19.95 52.82 -11.80
CA ARG A 547 -18.99 53.61 -12.60
C ARG A 547 -18.41 52.81 -13.76
N ALA A 548 -19.29 52.57 -14.74
CA ALA A 548 -18.99 52.40 -16.16
C ALA A 548 -17.91 51.37 -16.56
N PHE A 549 -18.14 50.09 -16.27
CA PHE A 549 -17.49 48.99 -17.02
C PHE A 549 -18.32 48.61 -18.25
N ALA A 550 -18.04 49.26 -19.38
CA ALA A 550 -18.73 49.00 -20.65
C ALA A 550 -18.13 47.77 -21.38
N GLY A 551 -18.58 46.57 -21.02
CA GLY A 551 -18.17 45.33 -21.69
C GLY A 551 -18.98 44.12 -21.21
N ALA A 552 -19.16 43.12 -22.08
CA ALA A 552 -19.89 41.90 -21.73
C ALA A 552 -19.08 41.08 -20.71
N GLY A 553 -19.41 41.25 -19.43
CA GLY A 553 -18.69 40.65 -18.30
C GLY A 553 -18.33 41.64 -17.19
N SER A 554 -19.27 42.50 -16.77
CA SER A 554 -19.14 43.19 -15.48
C SER A 554 -19.00 42.13 -14.39
N PRO A 555 -17.89 42.06 -13.63
CA PRO A 555 -17.76 41.08 -12.57
C PRO A 555 -18.80 41.38 -11.47
N ASP A 556 -19.44 40.34 -10.95
CA ASP A 556 -20.27 40.46 -9.75
C ASP A 556 -19.47 41.14 -8.63
N CYS A 557 -20.13 41.93 -7.79
CA CYS A 557 -19.48 42.59 -6.65
C CYS A 557 -18.83 41.58 -5.68
N ALA A 558 -19.17 40.29 -5.80
CA ALA A 558 -18.54 39.15 -5.15
C ALA A 558 -17.03 38.99 -5.42
N VAL A 559 -16.47 39.54 -6.50
CA VAL A 559 -15.03 39.42 -6.83
C VAL A 559 -14.20 40.70 -6.58
N ILE A 560 -14.84 41.81 -6.17
CA ILE A 560 -14.13 43.03 -5.77
C ILE A 560 -13.59 42.82 -4.36
N THR A 561 -12.28 42.94 -4.18
CA THR A 561 -11.65 42.79 -2.86
C THR A 561 -11.59 44.12 -2.14
N SER A 562 -11.27 45.22 -2.85
CA SER A 562 -11.26 46.58 -2.30
C SER A 562 -11.30 47.68 -3.37
N CYS A 563 -11.92 48.82 -3.05
CA CYS A 563 -12.03 49.99 -3.90
C CYS A 563 -11.87 51.28 -3.07
N TRP A 564 -11.06 52.22 -3.55
CA TRP A 564 -10.90 53.55 -2.96
C TRP A 564 -11.15 54.60 -4.05
N PRO A 565 -12.38 55.17 -4.11
CA PRO A 565 -12.71 56.25 -5.05
C PRO A 565 -12.08 57.60 -4.66
N LEU A 566 -11.28 57.65 -3.59
CA LEU A 566 -10.56 58.84 -3.09
C LEU A 566 -11.44 60.11 -2.93
N ASP A 567 -12.76 59.93 -2.79
CA ASP A 567 -13.78 60.97 -2.68
C ASP A 567 -14.07 61.39 -1.22
N GLY A 568 -13.15 61.06 -0.30
CA GLY A 568 -13.34 61.22 1.14
C GLY A 568 -14.11 60.08 1.81
N VAL A 569 -14.62 59.08 1.06
CA VAL A 569 -15.32 57.92 1.64
C VAL A 569 -14.73 56.60 1.12
N ALA A 570 -14.05 55.85 1.98
CA ALA A 570 -13.56 54.51 1.63
C ALA A 570 -14.71 53.50 1.47
N HIS A 571 -14.63 52.57 0.53
CA HIS A 571 -15.67 51.56 0.27
C HIS A 571 -15.09 50.14 0.29
N GLN A 572 -15.39 49.40 1.37
CA GLN A 572 -14.90 48.04 1.59
C GLN A 572 -15.98 47.00 1.26
N TYR A 573 -15.62 45.96 0.49
CA TYR A 573 -16.55 44.94 -0.01
C TYR A 573 -16.24 43.50 0.47
N GLN A 574 -15.02 43.22 0.94
CA GLN A 574 -14.60 41.92 1.50
C GLN A 574 -13.76 42.07 2.78
N SER A 575 -13.64 40.99 3.57
CA SER A 575 -12.75 40.93 4.74
C SER A 575 -11.29 40.72 4.33
N GLY A 576 -10.50 41.80 4.35
CA GLY A 576 -9.05 41.77 4.15
C GLY A 576 -8.32 42.83 5.01
N PRO A 577 -7.08 43.22 4.65
CA PRO A 577 -6.37 44.35 5.24
C PRO A 577 -6.96 45.71 4.84
N PHE A 578 -7.99 45.71 3.98
CA PHE A 578 -8.53 46.85 3.28
C PHE A 578 -9.50 47.71 4.11
N GLY A 579 -8.97 48.50 5.03
CA GLY A 579 -9.74 49.49 5.80
C GLY A 579 -9.90 50.85 5.12
N THR A 580 -10.24 51.86 5.92
CA THR A 580 -10.22 53.27 5.53
C THR A 580 -8.82 53.72 5.13
N VAL A 581 -8.76 54.68 4.21
CA VAL A 581 -7.55 55.47 3.97
C VAL A 581 -7.36 56.39 5.18
N ASN A 582 -6.23 56.26 5.86
CA ASN A 582 -5.83 57.19 6.90
C ASN A 582 -5.00 58.30 6.27
N GLU A 583 -5.38 59.56 6.53
CA GLU A 583 -4.66 60.74 6.05
C GLU A 583 -3.22 60.75 6.60
N SER A 584 -2.27 61.06 5.72
CA SER A 584 -0.85 61.23 6.03
C SER A 584 -0.41 62.66 5.69
N SER A 585 0.81 63.03 6.06
CA SER A 585 1.30 64.42 6.01
C SER A 585 1.48 65.05 4.62
N GLY A 586 1.03 64.38 3.55
CA GLY A 586 1.03 64.93 2.19
C GLY A 586 0.03 64.30 1.21
N LEU A 587 -0.96 63.54 1.71
CA LEU A 587 -2.20 63.30 0.97
C LEU A 587 -3.15 64.47 1.26
N SER A 588 -3.67 65.08 0.20
CA SER A 588 -4.78 66.04 0.29
C SER A 588 -5.86 65.70 -0.72
N PHE A 589 -7.10 66.13 -0.47
CA PHE A 589 -8.20 65.93 -1.40
C PHE A 589 -8.43 67.18 -2.25
N GLY A 590 -8.32 67.04 -3.57
CA GLY A 590 -8.62 68.08 -4.54
C GLY A 590 -10.00 67.89 -5.16
N SER A 591 -10.48 68.89 -5.91
CA SER A 591 -11.67 68.75 -6.76
C SER A 591 -11.35 69.09 -8.22
N GLU A 592 -11.67 68.19 -9.15
CA GLU A 592 -11.38 68.35 -10.58
C GLU A 592 -12.63 68.10 -11.44
N ALA A 593 -12.79 68.88 -12.50
CA ALA A 593 -13.99 68.85 -13.34
C ALA A 593 -13.88 67.80 -14.45
N VAL A 594 -14.33 66.57 -14.17
CA VAL A 594 -14.33 65.45 -15.12
C VAL A 594 -15.72 65.32 -15.74
N GLN A 595 -15.81 65.46 -17.08
CA GLN A 595 -17.06 65.47 -17.85
C GLN A 595 -18.15 66.42 -17.30
N GLY A 596 -17.75 67.58 -16.79
CA GLY A 596 -18.69 68.60 -16.27
C GLY A 596 -19.25 68.33 -14.86
N ARG A 597 -18.68 67.37 -14.11
CA ARG A 597 -18.94 67.19 -12.68
C ARG A 597 -17.64 67.38 -11.89
N ASN A 598 -17.68 68.10 -10.78
CA ASN A 598 -16.56 68.15 -9.84
C ASN A 598 -16.46 66.79 -9.14
N ARG A 599 -15.37 66.05 -9.41
CA ARG A 599 -14.97 64.84 -8.68
C ARG A 599 -13.95 65.21 -7.63
N GLN A 600 -13.98 64.52 -6.50
CA GLN A 600 -12.94 64.62 -5.48
C GLN A 600 -11.86 63.57 -5.77
N ILE A 601 -10.60 63.97 -5.71
CA ILE A 601 -9.42 63.18 -6.13
C ILE A 601 -8.34 63.21 -5.05
N GLY A 602 -7.51 62.17 -4.99
CA GLY A 602 -6.34 62.14 -4.10
C GLY A 602 -5.15 62.86 -4.74
N LEU A 603 -4.66 63.93 -4.10
CA LEU A 603 -3.47 64.68 -4.50
C LEU A 603 -2.27 64.32 -3.61
N PHE A 604 -1.16 63.97 -4.25
CA PHE A 604 0.08 63.51 -3.60
C PHE A 604 1.23 64.47 -3.93
N ALA A 605 1.89 65.03 -2.91
CA ALA A 605 2.93 66.05 -3.10
C ALA A 605 4.35 65.48 -3.31
N GLY A 606 4.59 64.20 -3.01
CA GLY A 606 5.85 63.49 -3.28
C GLY A 606 6.92 63.55 -2.18
N GLY A 607 6.62 64.02 -0.98
CA GLY A 607 7.46 63.83 0.20
C GLY A 607 7.53 62.36 0.64
N ALA A 608 8.55 62.00 1.43
CA ALA A 608 8.77 60.62 1.90
C ALA A 608 7.68 60.09 2.86
N GLY A 609 6.71 60.92 3.26
CA GLY A 609 5.52 60.53 4.02
C GLY A 609 4.20 60.71 3.25
N ASP A 610 4.26 61.06 1.96
CA ASP A 610 3.13 61.57 1.19
C ASP A 610 2.42 60.42 0.46
N TYR A 611 1.93 59.46 1.25
CA TYR A 611 1.20 58.29 0.77
C TYR A 611 0.11 57.89 1.75
N ALA A 612 -1.00 57.39 1.24
CA ALA A 612 -2.06 56.82 2.05
C ALA A 612 -1.65 55.47 2.63
N THR A 613 -1.88 55.28 3.93
CA THR A 613 -1.90 53.95 4.54
C THR A 613 -3.34 53.52 4.74
N VAL A 614 -3.58 52.23 4.49
CA VAL A 614 -4.87 51.59 4.71
C VAL A 614 -4.87 50.99 6.11
N ALA A 615 -5.97 51.08 6.87
CA ALA A 615 -5.96 50.94 8.35
C ALA A 615 -5.35 49.64 8.96
N LYS A 616 -5.22 48.52 8.24
CA LYS A 616 -4.48 47.31 8.71
C LYS A 616 -3.04 47.19 8.17
N GLY A 617 -2.60 48.14 7.35
CA GLY A 617 -1.21 48.54 7.14
C GLY A 617 -0.20 47.47 6.76
N SER A 618 -0.62 46.36 6.17
CA SER A 618 0.24 45.18 5.93
C SER A 618 -0.17 44.42 4.67
N CYS A 619 0.75 43.59 4.14
CA CYS A 619 0.44 42.71 3.01
C CYS A 619 -0.43 41.50 3.38
N ALA A 620 -0.79 41.32 4.65
CA ALA A 620 -1.51 40.14 5.14
C ALA A 620 -2.98 40.15 4.70
N GLY A 621 -3.38 39.13 3.94
CA GLY A 621 -4.74 39.03 3.38
C GLY A 621 -4.95 39.78 2.06
N LEU A 622 -3.87 40.20 1.38
CA LEU A 622 -3.92 40.54 -0.04
C LEU A 622 -4.11 39.27 -0.90
N PRO A 623 -4.63 39.36 -2.14
CA PRO A 623 -4.77 38.21 -3.03
C PRO A 623 -3.42 37.51 -3.30
N VAL A 624 -3.39 36.17 -3.16
CA VAL A 624 -2.14 35.37 -3.26
C VAL A 624 -2.02 34.56 -4.55
N SER A 625 -3.11 34.11 -5.16
CA SER A 625 -3.08 33.22 -6.33
C SER A 625 -3.15 33.97 -7.66
N GLN A 626 -3.91 35.07 -7.69
CA GLN A 626 -4.17 35.90 -8.86
C GLN A 626 -4.64 37.28 -8.40
N LEU A 627 -4.41 38.32 -9.20
CA LEU A 627 -4.93 39.66 -8.93
C LEU A 627 -5.21 40.47 -10.18
N THR A 628 -6.03 41.50 -10.00
CA THR A 628 -6.05 42.71 -10.84
C THR A 628 -5.90 43.92 -9.94
N ALA A 629 -5.12 44.91 -10.38
CA ALA A 629 -5.08 46.23 -9.78
C ALA A 629 -5.33 47.27 -10.89
N SER A 630 -6.13 48.29 -10.61
CA SER A 630 -6.37 49.42 -11.50
C SER A 630 -6.28 50.74 -10.76
N VAL A 631 -5.94 51.80 -11.50
CA VAL A 631 -5.90 53.17 -10.98
C VAL A 631 -6.05 54.17 -12.14
N TRP A 632 -6.81 55.23 -11.92
CA TRP A 632 -6.68 56.45 -12.73
C TRP A 632 -5.55 57.29 -12.15
N VAL A 633 -4.61 57.70 -13.00
CA VAL A 633 -3.40 58.43 -12.58
C VAL A 633 -3.12 59.61 -13.49
N ARG A 634 -2.80 60.77 -12.87
CA ARG A 634 -2.20 61.93 -13.54
C ARG A 634 -0.84 62.21 -12.91
N VAL A 635 0.23 61.94 -13.64
CA VAL A 635 1.61 62.18 -13.18
C VAL A 635 1.93 63.69 -13.31
N ASP A 636 2.24 64.38 -12.22
CA ASP A 636 2.51 65.84 -12.23
C ASP A 636 4.02 66.19 -12.12
N ASP A 637 4.88 65.17 -12.04
CA ASP A 637 6.34 65.26 -12.01
C ASP A 637 6.95 63.93 -12.48
N ASP A 638 7.86 63.98 -13.45
CA ASP A 638 8.53 62.83 -14.05
C ASP A 638 10.04 62.75 -13.73
N GLU A 639 10.55 63.62 -12.84
CA GLU A 639 11.92 63.52 -12.30
C GLU A 639 12.08 62.30 -11.37
N ARG A 640 10.97 61.65 -10.99
CA ARG A 640 10.89 60.52 -10.07
C ARG A 640 10.76 59.17 -10.79
N ALA A 641 11.91 58.55 -11.03
CA ALA A 641 11.97 57.15 -11.45
C ALA A 641 11.39 56.21 -10.38
N SER A 642 10.70 55.14 -10.80
CA SER A 642 10.16 54.09 -9.93
C SER A 642 9.18 54.55 -8.82
N ALA A 643 8.32 55.54 -9.07
CA ALA A 643 7.31 55.97 -8.09
C ALA A 643 6.11 55.00 -8.04
N GLY A 644 5.56 54.72 -6.85
CA GLY A 644 4.41 53.81 -6.68
C GLY A 644 3.04 54.50 -6.65
N PHE A 645 2.05 53.95 -7.35
CA PHE A 645 0.65 54.38 -7.29
C PHE A 645 -0.14 53.56 -6.28
N VAL A 646 0.01 52.22 -6.32
CA VAL A 646 -0.63 51.30 -5.38
C VAL A 646 0.15 49.99 -5.32
N GLY A 647 0.33 49.43 -4.13
CA GLY A 647 0.95 48.12 -3.98
C GLY A 647 1.38 47.75 -2.56
N CYS A 648 1.99 46.57 -2.44
CA CYS A 648 2.68 46.09 -1.25
C CYS A 648 3.97 45.41 -1.73
N PHE A 649 5.07 46.16 -1.72
CA PHE A 649 6.34 45.75 -2.34
C PHE A 649 7.53 46.10 -1.46
N ARG A 650 8.58 45.27 -1.52
CA ARG A 650 9.86 45.44 -0.80
C ARG A 650 11.01 45.00 -1.69
N ASN A 651 12.05 45.80 -1.89
CA ASN A 651 13.25 45.44 -2.65
C ASN A 651 14.39 44.94 -1.75
N ASP A 652 14.18 43.80 -1.10
CA ASP A 652 15.15 43.19 -0.19
C ASP A 652 16.25 42.41 -0.95
N PRO A 653 17.53 42.86 -0.94
CA PRO A 653 18.62 42.13 -1.60
C PRO A 653 18.91 40.77 -0.94
N ALA A 654 18.66 40.62 0.36
CA ALA A 654 18.95 39.39 1.10
C ALA A 654 18.00 38.23 0.74
N SER A 655 16.81 38.52 0.22
CA SER A 655 15.84 37.52 -0.25
C SER A 655 15.78 37.38 -1.79
N GLY A 656 16.82 37.86 -2.48
CA GLY A 656 16.98 37.74 -3.94
C GLY A 656 16.30 38.86 -4.74
N GLY A 657 16.13 40.04 -4.15
CA GLY A 657 15.48 41.20 -4.75
C GLY A 657 13.98 41.30 -4.45
N GLY A 658 13.29 42.19 -5.16
CA GLY A 658 11.87 42.52 -5.04
C GLY A 658 10.92 41.41 -4.56
N LEU A 659 10.02 41.74 -3.64
CA LEU A 659 8.95 40.89 -3.08
C LEU A 659 7.62 41.62 -3.17
N GLY A 660 6.52 40.89 -3.38
CA GLY A 660 5.17 41.44 -3.52
C GLY A 660 4.92 42.04 -4.90
N TRP A 661 4.17 43.15 -4.96
CA TRP A 661 3.82 43.82 -6.22
C TRP A 661 3.51 45.32 -6.05
N TYR A 662 3.67 46.10 -7.13
CA TYR A 662 3.12 47.45 -7.24
C TYR A 662 2.80 47.85 -8.69
N LEU A 663 1.85 48.78 -8.86
CA LEU A 663 1.68 49.61 -10.05
C LEU A 663 2.35 50.96 -9.83
N GLY A 664 3.03 51.49 -10.84
CA GLY A 664 3.81 52.72 -10.72
C GLY A 664 4.43 53.22 -12.02
N THR A 665 5.44 54.08 -11.90
CA THR A 665 6.34 54.46 -13.00
C THR A 665 7.54 53.51 -13.08
N ALA A 666 8.18 53.44 -14.24
CA ALA A 666 9.37 52.63 -14.45
C ALA A 666 10.65 53.29 -13.92
N SER A 667 11.70 52.47 -13.79
CA SER A 667 13.06 52.93 -13.45
C SER A 667 13.76 53.68 -14.59
N THR A 668 13.30 53.49 -15.83
CA THR A 668 13.85 54.15 -17.02
C THR A 668 12.71 54.53 -17.98
N ARG A 669 12.80 55.74 -18.57
CA ARG A 669 11.80 56.39 -19.44
C ARG A 669 10.51 56.79 -18.69
N LYS A 670 9.75 57.72 -19.29
CA LYS A 670 8.43 58.20 -18.82
C LYS A 670 7.35 57.15 -19.06
N SER A 671 7.49 55.96 -18.50
CA SER A 671 6.65 54.80 -18.82
C SER A 671 6.05 54.21 -17.56
N PHE A 672 4.84 53.64 -17.68
CA PHE A 672 4.20 52.91 -16.58
C PHE A 672 4.81 51.52 -16.41
N ALA A 673 4.76 51.00 -15.19
CA ALA A 673 5.29 49.72 -14.80
C ALA A 673 4.31 48.94 -13.91
N PHE A 674 4.25 47.62 -14.14
CA PHE A 674 3.69 46.66 -13.18
C PHE A 674 4.83 45.75 -12.71
N VAL A 675 5.11 45.76 -11.41
CA VAL A 675 6.17 44.94 -10.80
C VAL A 675 5.54 43.85 -9.95
N LEU A 676 5.99 42.60 -10.09
CA LEU A 676 5.50 41.46 -9.32
C LEU A 676 6.58 40.38 -9.16
N ARG A 677 6.55 39.63 -8.04
CA ARG A 677 7.27 38.36 -7.90
C ARG A 677 6.34 37.19 -7.56
N GLY A 678 6.40 36.14 -8.38
CA GLY A 678 5.84 34.84 -8.08
C GLY A 678 6.83 33.96 -7.29
N GLU A 679 6.33 33.04 -6.48
CA GLU A 679 7.15 32.07 -5.73
C GLU A 679 7.96 31.14 -6.64
N GLY A 680 7.49 30.88 -7.87
CA GLY A 680 8.20 30.08 -8.87
C GLY A 680 9.38 30.80 -9.54
N SER A 681 9.62 32.09 -9.23
CA SER A 681 10.57 32.93 -9.96
C SER A 681 11.66 33.54 -9.05
N ALA A 682 12.91 33.46 -9.52
CA ALA A 682 14.09 33.81 -8.74
C ALA A 682 14.15 35.29 -8.31
N SER A 683 13.60 36.20 -9.11
CA SER A 683 13.53 37.64 -8.85
C SER A 683 12.19 38.22 -9.33
N ALA A 684 11.83 39.42 -8.86
CA ALA A 684 10.70 40.17 -9.41
C ALA A 684 10.93 40.55 -10.89
N GLU A 685 9.84 40.68 -11.65
CA GLU A 685 9.85 41.24 -13.00
C GLU A 685 9.23 42.65 -12.96
N GLN A 686 9.86 43.61 -13.62
CA GLN A 686 9.28 44.93 -13.91
C GLN A 686 8.77 44.95 -15.36
N LEU A 687 7.46 44.81 -15.53
CA LEU A 687 6.80 44.86 -16.82
C LEU A 687 6.54 46.32 -17.19
N THR A 688 7.42 46.91 -18.00
CA THR A 688 7.38 48.31 -18.44
C THR A 688 6.94 48.42 -19.90
N ASP A 689 6.11 49.41 -20.24
CA ASP A 689 5.83 49.73 -21.64
C ASP A 689 7.09 50.20 -22.40
N THR A 690 7.31 49.63 -23.58
CA THR A 690 8.44 49.92 -24.45
C THR A 690 8.16 50.99 -25.53
N GLN A 691 6.90 51.37 -25.76
CA GLN A 691 6.51 52.21 -26.91
C GLN A 691 5.93 53.59 -26.56
N ALA A 692 5.34 53.83 -25.39
CA ALA A 692 4.83 55.13 -25.00
C ALA A 692 5.68 55.85 -23.93
N GLN A 693 5.71 57.17 -24.05
CA GLN A 693 5.98 58.09 -22.95
C GLN A 693 4.64 58.69 -22.51
N TYR A 694 4.28 58.58 -21.23
CA TYR A 694 3.15 59.31 -20.69
C TYR A 694 3.43 60.82 -20.72
N THR A 695 2.38 61.62 -20.86
CA THR A 695 2.47 63.08 -20.82
C THR A 695 2.16 63.56 -19.40
N VAL A 696 3.08 64.33 -18.80
CA VAL A 696 2.88 64.96 -17.49
C VAL A 696 1.62 65.85 -17.52
N GLY A 697 0.80 65.79 -16.47
CA GLY A 697 -0.48 66.47 -16.38
C GLY A 697 -1.63 65.81 -17.17
N THR A 698 -1.43 64.63 -17.76
CA THR A 698 -2.48 63.87 -18.48
C THR A 698 -2.97 62.68 -17.64
N TRP A 699 -4.29 62.46 -17.63
CA TRP A 699 -4.92 61.31 -16.97
C TRP A 699 -4.83 60.04 -17.83
N TYR A 700 -4.52 58.91 -17.19
CA TYR A 700 -4.44 57.57 -17.79
C TYR A 700 -5.09 56.52 -16.87
N HIS A 701 -5.75 55.51 -17.44
CA HIS A 701 -6.22 54.34 -16.70
C HIS A 701 -5.20 53.21 -16.80
N VAL A 702 -4.47 52.94 -15.72
CA VAL A 702 -3.39 51.94 -15.70
C VAL A 702 -3.88 50.68 -14.97
N VAL A 703 -3.70 49.52 -15.60
CA VAL A 703 -4.16 48.21 -15.09
C VAL A 703 -3.03 47.18 -15.15
N GLY A 704 -2.83 46.46 -14.03
CA GLY A 704 -1.97 45.29 -13.96
C GLY A 704 -2.79 44.03 -13.62
N THR A 705 -2.66 42.96 -14.41
CA THR A 705 -3.27 41.66 -14.10
C THR A 705 -2.21 40.58 -13.93
N TYR A 706 -2.46 39.62 -13.05
CA TYR A 706 -1.65 38.41 -12.87
C TYR A 706 -2.54 37.20 -12.60
N ASP A 707 -2.48 36.17 -13.45
CA ASP A 707 -3.31 34.95 -13.38
C ASP A 707 -2.64 33.75 -12.66
N GLY A 708 -1.46 33.97 -12.06
CA GLY A 708 -0.62 32.91 -11.50
C GLY A 708 0.44 32.34 -12.47
N ALA A 709 0.40 32.72 -13.74
CA ALA A 709 1.37 32.30 -14.77
C ALA A 709 1.72 33.38 -15.82
N ARG A 710 0.94 34.47 -15.90
CA ARG A 710 1.11 35.57 -16.86
C ARG A 710 0.83 36.91 -16.22
N MET A 711 1.69 37.88 -16.45
CA MET A 711 1.49 39.29 -16.13
C MET A 711 1.04 40.06 -17.36
N ILE A 712 0.12 41.01 -17.20
CA ILE A 712 -0.28 41.96 -18.24
C ILE A 712 -0.23 43.39 -17.68
N LEU A 713 0.29 44.33 -18.46
CA LEU A 713 0.17 45.78 -18.24
C LEU A 713 -0.67 46.38 -19.38
N ALA A 714 -1.75 47.05 -19.02
CA ALA A 714 -2.62 47.78 -19.93
C ALA A 714 -2.76 49.25 -19.53
N VAL A 715 -2.95 50.11 -20.52
CA VAL A 715 -3.20 51.55 -20.35
C VAL A 715 -4.35 51.94 -21.26
N ASP A 716 -5.33 52.67 -20.73
CA ASP A 716 -6.55 53.10 -21.44
C ASP A 716 -7.27 51.94 -22.18
N GLY A 717 -7.27 50.76 -21.54
CA GLY A 717 -7.89 49.53 -22.06
C GLY A 717 -7.05 48.73 -23.05
N ALA A 718 -5.99 49.33 -23.60
CA ALA A 718 -5.07 48.65 -24.53
C ALA A 718 -4.00 47.86 -23.78
N VAL A 719 -3.84 46.57 -24.11
CA VAL A 719 -2.75 45.74 -23.61
C VAL A 719 -1.44 46.20 -24.25
N LEU A 720 -0.55 46.80 -23.45
CA LEU A 720 0.75 47.29 -23.92
C LEU A 720 1.83 46.22 -23.81
N ARG A 721 1.80 45.41 -22.74
CA ARG A 721 2.78 44.35 -22.49
C ARG A 721 2.14 43.13 -21.85
N THR A 722 2.69 41.96 -22.19
CA THR A 722 2.42 40.68 -21.54
C THR A 722 3.75 39.98 -21.28
N SER A 723 3.86 39.24 -20.18
CA SER A 723 4.98 38.36 -19.86
C SER A 723 4.51 37.10 -19.16
N ALA A 724 5.32 36.05 -19.22
CA ALA A 724 5.13 34.77 -18.55
C ALA A 724 6.37 34.33 -17.76
N ALA A 725 7.24 35.28 -17.37
CA ALA A 725 8.45 34.99 -16.60
C ALA A 725 8.20 34.92 -15.08
N GLN A 726 7.04 35.38 -14.60
CA GLN A 726 6.55 35.16 -13.23
C GLN A 726 5.56 34.00 -13.18
N THR A 727 5.75 33.09 -12.22
CA THR A 727 4.88 31.90 -12.05
C THR A 727 4.62 31.59 -10.57
N GLY A 728 3.48 30.95 -10.30
CA GLY A 728 3.07 30.53 -8.96
C GLY A 728 2.42 31.64 -8.13
N PRO A 729 2.13 31.38 -6.83
CA PRO A 729 1.57 32.37 -5.92
C PRO A 729 2.43 33.63 -5.80
N ILE A 730 1.82 34.76 -5.45
CA ILE A 730 2.51 36.04 -5.27
C ILE A 730 3.32 35.99 -3.97
N ARG A 731 4.64 36.17 -4.10
CA ARG A 731 5.59 36.09 -2.98
C ARG A 731 5.66 37.42 -2.24
N TYR A 732 4.72 37.65 -1.33
CA TYR A 732 4.70 38.85 -0.49
C TYR A 732 5.89 38.92 0.49
N PRO A 733 6.31 40.13 0.88
CA PRO A 733 7.28 40.30 1.96
C PRO A 733 6.67 40.00 3.34
N GLY A 734 7.54 39.69 4.30
CA GLY A 734 7.17 39.47 5.70
C GLY A 734 6.77 40.75 6.45
N SER A 735 6.94 40.74 7.77
CA SER A 735 6.56 41.87 8.62
C SER A 735 7.30 43.18 8.28
N GLY A 736 6.63 44.31 8.57
CA GLY A 736 7.18 45.65 8.38
C GLY A 736 7.04 46.26 6.99
N VAL A 737 6.22 45.69 6.10
CA VAL A 737 5.84 46.32 4.81
C VAL A 737 4.37 46.71 4.86
N ARG A 738 4.03 47.87 4.28
CA ARG A 738 2.67 48.40 4.26
C ARG A 738 2.09 48.30 2.86
N PHE A 739 0.79 47.99 2.78
CA PHE A 739 0.02 48.28 1.57
C PHE A 739 -0.21 49.80 1.52
N THR A 740 0.17 50.42 0.41
CA THR A 740 0.21 51.88 0.26
C THR A 740 -0.42 52.34 -1.04
N ILE A 741 -0.98 53.54 -1.02
CA ILE A 741 -1.51 54.26 -2.19
C ILE A 741 -0.73 55.58 -2.27
N GLY A 742 -0.16 55.91 -3.43
CA GLY A 742 0.73 57.06 -3.64
C GLY A 742 2.20 56.82 -3.27
N ALA A 743 2.60 55.59 -2.93
CA ALA A 743 4.00 55.17 -2.86
C ALA A 743 4.14 53.65 -3.04
N TRP A 744 5.38 53.16 -3.08
CA TRP A 744 5.75 51.90 -2.44
C TRP A 744 6.82 52.16 -1.38
N VAL A 745 6.87 51.33 -0.34
CA VAL A 745 7.65 51.56 0.88
C VAL A 745 8.46 50.32 1.24
N ASP A 746 9.78 50.46 1.23
CA ASP A 746 10.75 49.41 1.53
C ASP A 746 11.44 49.69 2.88
N GLY A 747 10.70 49.47 3.97
CA GLY A 747 11.23 49.60 5.32
C GLY A 747 11.61 51.04 5.69
N ASP A 748 12.88 51.40 5.44
CA ASP A 748 13.48 52.72 5.65
C ASP A 748 13.53 53.60 4.37
N GLU A 749 13.36 53.03 3.17
CA GLU A 749 13.22 53.79 1.93
C GLU A 749 11.74 53.92 1.50
N THR A 750 11.39 55.03 0.86
CA THR A 750 10.04 55.29 0.32
C THR A 750 10.14 55.93 -1.05
N HIS A 751 9.34 55.44 -2.00
CA HIS A 751 9.31 55.90 -3.39
C HIS A 751 7.95 56.55 -3.70
N PRO A 752 7.73 57.79 -3.24
CA PRO A 752 6.44 58.45 -3.28
C PRO A 752 6.16 59.05 -4.66
N PHE A 753 4.90 58.97 -5.04
CA PHE A 753 4.35 59.55 -6.25
C PHE A 753 4.02 61.03 -6.05
N ARG A 754 4.11 61.80 -7.14
CA ARG A 754 3.68 63.20 -7.20
C ARG A 754 2.70 63.39 -8.34
N GLY A 755 1.45 63.72 -8.00
CA GLY A 755 0.35 63.80 -8.95
C GLY A 755 -1.01 63.53 -8.32
N ALA A 756 -1.97 63.14 -9.15
CA ALA A 756 -3.32 62.77 -8.73
C ALA A 756 -3.61 61.29 -8.98
N LEU A 757 -4.36 60.66 -8.08
CA LEU A 757 -4.96 59.32 -8.26
C LEU A 757 -6.49 59.39 -8.04
N ASP A 758 -7.23 58.55 -8.76
CA ASP A 758 -8.69 58.34 -8.62
C ASP A 758 -9.02 56.84 -8.83
N ASP A 759 -10.18 56.39 -8.31
CA ASP A 759 -10.78 55.05 -8.50
C ASP A 759 -9.80 53.85 -8.37
N VAL A 760 -8.93 53.88 -7.35
CA VAL A 760 -7.95 52.81 -7.06
C VAL A 760 -8.69 51.54 -6.67
N THR A 761 -8.51 50.45 -7.41
CA THR A 761 -9.29 49.21 -7.21
C THR A 761 -8.42 47.96 -7.27
N VAL A 762 -8.69 46.97 -6.41
CA VAL A 762 -7.99 45.68 -6.37
C VAL A 762 -9.00 44.53 -6.30
N TRP A 763 -8.79 43.53 -7.16
CA TRP A 763 -9.57 42.30 -7.24
C TRP A 763 -8.70 41.08 -6.96
N GLY A 764 -9.25 40.08 -6.28
CA GLY A 764 -8.64 38.76 -6.09
C GLY A 764 -8.78 37.81 -7.28
N ALA A 765 -8.92 38.36 -8.49
CA ALA A 765 -9.08 37.62 -9.75
C ALA A 765 -8.37 38.35 -10.89
N ALA A 766 -7.87 37.60 -11.89
CA ALA A 766 -7.29 38.17 -13.10
C ALA A 766 -8.38 38.53 -14.13
N LEU A 767 -8.63 39.83 -14.30
CA LEU A 767 -9.69 40.36 -15.18
C LEU A 767 -9.17 40.55 -16.61
N ASN A 768 -9.09 39.44 -17.35
CA ASN A 768 -8.72 39.43 -18.77
C ASN A 768 -10.00 39.39 -19.63
N ALA A 769 -10.15 40.29 -20.62
CA ALA A 769 -11.25 40.19 -21.57
C ALA A 769 -10.86 39.31 -22.78
N ALA A 770 -11.83 38.56 -23.30
CA ALA A 770 -11.66 37.81 -24.54
C ALA A 770 -11.48 38.80 -25.72
N GLY A 771 -10.34 38.73 -26.41
CA GLY A 771 -10.06 39.55 -27.61
C GLY A 771 -8.92 40.58 -27.49
N GLY A 772 -8.20 40.63 -26.36
CA GLY A 772 -6.97 41.45 -26.25
C GLY A 772 -7.16 42.89 -25.75
N ALA A 773 -8.38 43.26 -25.34
CA ALA A 773 -8.61 44.41 -24.48
C ALA A 773 -8.56 44.00 -23.00
N ILE A 774 -8.30 44.94 -22.10
CA ILE A 774 -8.50 44.78 -20.65
C ILE A 774 -9.55 45.78 -20.18
N MET A 775 -10.19 45.46 -19.04
CA MET A 775 -11.17 46.30 -18.36
C MET A 775 -10.75 47.78 -18.35
N HIS A 776 -11.56 48.63 -18.95
CA HIS A 776 -11.39 50.09 -18.98
C HIS A 776 -12.66 50.73 -18.44
N ALA A 777 -12.52 51.50 -17.36
CA ALA A 777 -13.50 52.52 -17.03
C ALA A 777 -13.34 53.71 -18.00
N THR A 778 -14.35 54.56 -18.14
CA THR A 778 -14.19 55.86 -18.81
C THR A 778 -14.11 56.98 -17.76
N HIS A 779 -13.07 57.82 -17.80
CA HIS A 779 -12.91 58.95 -16.87
C HIS A 779 -13.98 60.02 -17.11
#